data_AF-A0A5J4UPQ2-F1
#
_entry.id   AF-A0A5J4UPQ2-F1
#
_cell.length_a   1.000
_cell.length_b   1.000
_cell.length_c   1.000
_cell.angle_alpha   90.00
_cell.angle_beta   90.00
_cell.angle_gamma   90.00
#
_symmetry.space_group_name_H-M   'P 1'
#
loop_
_entity.id
_entity.type
_entity.pdbx_description
1 polymer ?
#
loop_
_entity_poly.entity_id
_entity_poly.type
_entity_poly.pdbx_seq_one_letter_code
_entity_poly.pdbx_strand_id
1 'polypeptide(L)'
;MIICLSHQQFDVSGRDFYVGQEGDDTKDCTLFLCKTLQAGLIQLNVNYEHEFRVIVAGYTTLTSGFEVFCSLPSPRIFAGFTEICSPQCDFFIDENGQFIVSGNALFQTLKFTKLNQATFQNGGAFCATFNELSNNLQIIDCVFVDCKAISNGGALYLQIMNQADTTLKDIAFGQCESQNEGGAFQCSINNGSKLTVQGGMDFLDCRTLSESGYGGASYAQINGENSQLIFKDYVTFERCSAQTGGGMFLRTLNGGNFTVTGQWTFTNCNSSNIGGGIYLETNNGTVNFNPTEQMLIENCTCDGSGGGIYCLISNNGQIQINNIKLSNCNSIRDGGGIYAIIEFGGQLILDNLCELYQCESHGNGGGIYIIIDSTTQCTFIIKDASIHECKSITDNSLSYPESGFGGGLFLGGSGDYGPSTELIDLRGIKIYNNSADKYGQRLYIVMKDVIEFCKYGILGEYVKGNQSNIYSKEIDLVGIPMDLSTFNSSSLQTIEQQQQPLELWWRILGILKSAQVVVNISNPNGKLIFHIVGQRMIPRYLNVKIFELRDQIQQNINYQINEMNNKDIKNIIKSLKKTSLQSPVTLKHKTGNHQQISISSDSKIEKNLRNYDNEIIYPPEDGSSNPIQINGEIESEQTASFGMNEYKWLNYKMKEYGIVISNDRNIYTGKDVLTTEDNEYIAVLLEVIIEEDDGDDESQIDDSQKEDDPQKEDDPQKEDDPEKEDDPEKEEEQEEQEKKEKGITVGIIVGIAVGALAIVAAIIIIIIGAFAISKK
;
A
#
# COMPACT_ATOMS: atom_id res chain seq x y z
N MET A 1 70.67 53.10 -24.60
CA MET A 1 69.52 52.82 -25.48
C MET A 1 68.64 51.83 -24.74
N ILE A 2 67.40 52.21 -24.40
CA ILE A 2 66.52 51.42 -23.52
C ILE A 2 65.74 50.42 -24.36
N ILE A 3 65.66 49.17 -23.92
CA ILE A 3 64.74 48.17 -24.48
C ILE A 3 63.45 48.25 -23.66
N CYS A 4 62.37 48.72 -24.28
CA CYS A 4 61.04 48.51 -23.74
C CYS A 4 60.56 47.11 -24.13
N LEU A 5 60.36 46.25 -23.13
CA LEU A 5 59.42 45.14 -23.21
C LEU A 5 58.29 45.42 -22.24
N SER A 6 57.05 45.34 -22.74
CA SER A 6 55.83 45.68 -22.02
C SER A 6 55.55 44.69 -20.89
N HIS A 7 54.80 45.12 -19.88
CA HIS A 7 54.36 44.25 -18.80
C HIS A 7 53.57 43.04 -19.35
N GLN A 8 54.04 41.83 -19.04
CA GLN A 8 53.10 40.75 -18.70
C GLN A 8 52.82 40.89 -17.21
N GLN A 9 51.83 41.72 -16.91
CA GLN A 9 51.25 41.79 -15.58
C GLN A 9 50.38 40.53 -15.41
N PHE A 10 50.87 39.58 -14.60
CA PHE A 10 50.02 38.48 -14.15
C PHE A 10 48.94 39.09 -13.26
N ASP A 11 47.71 39.08 -13.74
CA ASP A 11 46.55 39.60 -13.00
C ASP A 11 46.09 38.54 -11.99
N VAL A 12 46.80 38.49 -10.85
CA VAL A 12 46.46 37.63 -9.71
C VAL A 12 45.32 38.31 -8.95
N SER A 13 44.14 38.35 -9.56
CA SER A 13 42.95 39.10 -9.13
C SER A 13 42.15 38.45 -7.97
N GLY A 14 42.77 37.47 -7.28
CA GLY A 14 42.20 36.74 -6.17
C GLY A 14 42.95 36.98 -4.86
N ARG A 15 42.21 37.02 -3.74
CA ARG A 15 42.78 37.29 -2.42
C ARG A 15 42.31 36.29 -1.36
N ASP A 16 43.28 35.54 -0.83
CA ASP A 16 43.13 34.71 0.37
C ASP A 16 43.33 35.57 1.63
N PHE A 17 42.41 35.41 2.58
CA PHE A 17 42.45 36.01 3.91
C PHE A 17 42.48 34.93 5.00
N TYR A 18 43.14 35.18 6.12
CA TYR A 18 43.32 34.22 7.22
C TYR A 18 42.72 34.75 8.52
N VAL A 19 41.87 33.96 9.18
CA VAL A 19 41.25 34.31 10.47
C VAL A 19 41.40 33.23 11.54
N GLY A 20 41.60 33.65 12.79
CA GLY A 20 41.68 32.78 13.96
C GLY A 20 41.99 33.56 15.24
N GLN A 21 41.55 33.07 16.40
CA GLN A 21 41.45 33.83 17.66
C GLN A 21 42.73 34.51 18.15
N GLU A 22 43.91 33.97 17.82
CA GLU A 22 45.23 34.54 18.17
C GLU A 22 45.65 35.71 17.24
N GLY A 23 44.81 36.06 16.27
CA GLY A 23 45.03 37.14 15.31
C GLY A 23 44.67 38.55 15.81
N ASP A 24 44.79 39.52 14.90
CA ASP A 24 44.60 40.95 15.17
C ASP A 24 43.87 41.62 14.00
N ASP A 25 42.62 42.07 14.24
CA ASP A 25 41.73 42.68 13.24
C ASP A 25 42.21 44.05 12.70
N THR A 26 43.34 44.57 13.21
CA THR A 26 44.02 45.76 12.65
C THR A 26 45.00 45.43 11.51
N LYS A 27 45.16 44.15 11.15
CA LYS A 27 46.10 43.69 10.11
C LYS A 27 45.46 43.63 8.72
N ASP A 28 46.28 43.32 7.72
CA ASP A 28 45.84 43.11 6.33
C ASP A 28 45.03 41.81 6.12
N CYS A 29 45.09 40.89 7.09
CA CYS A 29 44.52 39.55 7.04
C CYS A 29 45.08 38.65 5.92
N THR A 30 46.07 39.07 5.13
CA THR A 30 46.63 38.30 3.98
C THR A 30 48.01 37.71 4.27
N LEU A 31 48.82 38.39 5.09
CA LEU A 31 50.12 37.91 5.55
C LEU A 31 50.14 37.63 7.06
N PHE A 32 49.16 38.15 7.78
CA PHE A 32 48.99 37.98 9.23
C PHE A 32 47.58 37.49 9.53
N LEU A 33 47.44 36.70 10.60
CA LEU A 33 46.14 36.23 11.09
C LEU A 33 45.33 37.42 11.61
N CYS A 34 44.12 37.62 11.08
CA CYS A 34 43.11 38.47 11.72
C CYS A 34 42.31 37.65 12.73
N LYS A 35 41.64 38.30 13.68
CA LYS A 35 40.94 37.59 14.76
C LYS A 35 39.56 37.10 14.34
N THR A 36 38.84 37.90 13.54
CA THR A 36 37.43 37.69 13.19
C THR A 36 37.15 38.09 11.73
N LEU A 37 35.93 37.83 11.26
CA LEU A 37 35.44 38.38 9.98
C LEU A 37 35.12 39.88 10.03
N GLN A 38 35.09 40.48 11.22
CA GLN A 38 34.86 41.91 11.43
C GLN A 38 36.12 42.76 11.12
N ALA A 39 37.24 42.14 10.76
CA ALA A 39 38.43 42.85 10.28
C ALA A 39 38.14 43.66 9.01
N GLY A 40 38.58 44.93 8.99
CA GLY A 40 38.09 45.93 8.03
C GLY A 40 38.36 45.60 6.56
N LEU A 41 39.45 44.90 6.23
CA LEU A 41 39.69 44.49 4.84
C LEU A 41 38.81 43.31 4.40
N ILE A 42 38.43 42.41 5.30
CA ILE A 42 37.52 41.29 4.97
C ILE A 42 36.15 41.87 4.59
N GLN A 43 35.60 42.75 5.44
CA GLN A 43 34.34 43.46 5.18
C GLN A 43 34.38 44.32 3.90
N LEU A 44 35.50 44.98 3.62
CA LEU A 44 35.65 45.84 2.44
C LEU A 44 35.72 45.06 1.12
N ASN A 45 36.20 43.81 1.12
CA ASN A 45 36.51 43.08 -0.13
C ASN A 45 35.52 41.92 -0.42
N VAL A 46 34.82 41.38 0.59
CA VAL A 46 33.90 40.23 0.44
C VAL A 46 32.86 40.38 -0.67
N ASN A 47 32.34 41.58 -0.90
CA ASN A 47 31.34 41.82 -1.95
C ASN A 47 31.90 42.42 -3.26
N TYR A 48 33.22 42.64 -3.37
CA TYR A 48 33.82 43.43 -4.47
C TYR A 48 35.05 42.81 -5.17
N GLU A 49 35.84 41.95 -4.52
CA GLU A 49 37.03 41.33 -5.14
C GLU A 49 36.64 40.34 -6.27
N HIS A 50 37.49 40.06 -7.26
CA HIS A 50 37.10 39.09 -8.30
C HIS A 50 37.01 37.67 -7.71
N GLU A 51 38.06 37.19 -7.06
CA GLU A 51 38.08 35.95 -6.28
C GLU A 51 38.36 36.29 -4.81
N PHE A 52 37.59 35.70 -3.89
CA PHE A 52 37.66 36.03 -2.46
C PHE A 52 37.54 34.74 -1.65
N ARG A 53 38.48 34.55 -0.72
CA ARG A 53 38.53 33.39 0.15
C ARG A 53 38.93 33.79 1.57
N VAL A 54 38.24 33.24 2.56
CA VAL A 54 38.67 33.23 3.96
C VAL A 54 39.03 31.81 4.37
N ILE A 55 40.16 31.68 5.04
CA ILE A 55 40.71 30.45 5.61
C ILE A 55 40.69 30.60 7.13
N VAL A 56 39.93 29.74 7.81
CA VAL A 56 39.86 29.69 9.27
C VAL A 56 40.98 28.78 9.78
N ALA A 57 41.77 29.26 10.74
CA ALA A 57 42.82 28.50 11.41
C ALA A 57 42.51 28.37 12.91
N GLY A 58 42.26 27.14 13.37
CA GLY A 58 41.82 26.86 14.74
C GLY A 58 40.34 27.22 14.92
N TYR A 59 40.08 28.39 15.51
CA TYR A 59 38.72 28.88 15.75
C TYR A 59 38.59 30.40 15.66
N THR A 60 37.39 30.88 15.37
CA THR A 60 37.05 32.30 15.22
C THR A 60 35.66 32.59 15.82
N THR A 61 35.32 33.88 16.02
CA THR A 61 34.01 34.32 16.51
C THR A 61 33.32 35.24 15.50
N LEU A 62 31.99 35.12 15.39
CA LEU A 62 31.11 36.05 14.68
C LEU A 62 30.28 36.85 15.69
N THR A 63 30.61 38.14 15.84
CA THR A 63 30.02 39.04 16.85
C THR A 63 28.86 39.89 16.33
N SER A 64 28.71 39.98 15.00
CA SER A 64 27.68 40.75 14.30
C SER A 64 27.14 39.99 13.09
N GLY A 65 26.03 40.47 12.51
CA GLY A 65 25.64 40.11 11.14
C GLY A 65 26.80 40.32 10.15
N PHE A 66 26.90 39.44 9.16
CA PHE A 66 27.91 39.48 8.10
C PHE A 66 27.26 39.18 6.75
N GLU A 67 27.31 40.15 5.83
CA GLU A 67 26.49 40.18 4.61
C GLU A 67 27.27 39.74 3.37
N VAL A 68 26.74 38.75 2.64
CA VAL A 68 27.29 38.24 1.37
C VAL A 68 26.23 38.36 0.28
N PHE A 69 26.31 39.44 -0.51
CA PHE A 69 25.34 39.82 -1.53
C PHE A 69 25.90 39.85 -2.96
N CYS A 70 27.15 39.39 -3.16
CA CYS A 70 27.79 39.44 -4.46
C CYS A 70 27.26 38.36 -5.44
N SER A 71 26.71 38.75 -6.57
CA SER A 71 26.20 37.85 -7.63
C SER A 71 27.23 37.50 -8.72
N LEU A 72 28.53 37.70 -8.47
CA LEU A 72 29.58 37.22 -9.37
C LEU A 72 29.57 35.67 -9.46
N PRO A 73 29.89 35.05 -10.62
CA PRO A 73 29.86 33.59 -10.77
C PRO A 73 30.82 32.83 -9.86
N SER A 74 31.94 33.45 -9.46
CA SER A 74 32.88 32.87 -8.49
C SER A 74 32.37 33.09 -7.06
N PRO A 75 32.01 32.02 -6.30
CA PRO A 75 31.44 32.17 -4.97
C PRO A 75 32.44 32.74 -3.97
N ARG A 76 31.92 33.33 -2.90
CA ARG A 76 32.73 33.79 -1.76
C ARG A 76 33.02 32.60 -0.85
N ILE A 77 34.29 32.21 -0.77
CA ILE A 77 34.71 30.95 -0.13
C ILE A 77 35.07 31.21 1.34
N PHE A 78 34.53 30.39 2.24
CA PHE A 78 34.87 30.35 3.66
C PHE A 78 35.22 28.89 4.01
N ALA A 79 36.49 28.62 4.33
CA ALA A 79 37.02 27.27 4.45
C ALA A 79 37.75 27.03 5.77
N GLY A 80 37.55 25.89 6.39
CA GLY A 80 38.41 25.41 7.47
C GLY A 80 39.79 24.97 6.95
N PHE A 81 40.86 25.24 7.70
CA PHE A 81 42.20 24.72 7.42
C PHE A 81 42.47 23.43 8.20
N THR A 82 42.24 22.30 7.54
CA THR A 82 42.24 20.95 8.13
C THR A 82 43.60 20.42 8.61
N GLU A 83 44.70 21.09 8.28
CA GLU A 83 46.01 20.79 8.89
C GLU A 83 46.12 21.30 10.34
N ILE A 84 45.26 22.26 10.74
CA ILE A 84 45.19 22.83 12.09
C ILE A 84 43.90 22.40 12.82
N CYS A 85 42.80 22.23 12.08
CA CYS A 85 41.49 21.85 12.62
C CYS A 85 41.16 20.39 12.28
N SER A 86 40.69 19.60 13.23
CA SER A 86 40.29 18.21 13.00
C SER A 86 39.06 17.84 13.84
N PRO A 87 37.89 17.53 13.23
CA PRO A 87 37.65 17.40 11.80
C PRO A 87 37.41 18.76 11.09
N GLN A 88 36.56 19.63 11.64
CA GLN A 88 36.25 20.97 11.13
C GLN A 88 36.86 22.07 12.01
N CYS A 89 36.98 23.31 11.50
CA CYS A 89 37.32 24.47 12.32
C CYS A 89 36.10 25.04 13.06
N ASP A 90 36.26 25.44 14.32
CA ASP A 90 35.18 26.01 15.11
C ASP A 90 34.88 27.48 14.76
N PHE A 91 33.60 27.77 14.55
CA PHE A 91 33.07 29.10 14.31
C PHE A 91 32.01 29.41 15.37
N PHE A 92 32.41 30.17 16.39
CA PHE A 92 31.50 30.56 17.47
C PHE A 92 30.65 31.75 17.05
N ILE A 93 29.34 31.69 17.29
CA ILE A 93 28.41 32.76 16.89
C ILE A 93 27.76 33.34 18.15
N ASP A 94 27.97 34.63 18.41
CA ASP A 94 27.36 35.35 19.54
C ASP A 94 25.88 35.65 19.29
N GLU A 95 25.15 36.18 20.29
CA GLU A 95 23.73 36.53 20.19
C GLU A 95 23.36 37.31 18.91
N ASN A 96 24.20 38.28 18.51
CA ASN A 96 24.02 39.14 17.33
C ASN A 96 24.80 38.67 16.08
N GLY A 97 25.44 37.50 16.11
CA GLY A 97 26.12 36.92 14.95
C GLY A 97 25.14 36.19 14.02
N GLN A 98 25.27 36.41 12.71
CA GLN A 98 24.54 35.69 11.65
C GLN A 98 25.23 35.88 10.29
N PHE A 99 25.30 34.83 9.47
CA PHE A 99 25.58 34.96 8.03
C PHE A 99 24.31 35.31 7.27
N ILE A 100 24.31 36.43 6.57
CA ILE A 100 23.18 36.95 5.78
C ILE A 100 23.57 36.82 4.30
N VAL A 101 23.00 35.85 3.59
CA VAL A 101 23.45 35.44 2.26
C VAL A 101 22.36 35.66 1.20
N SER A 102 22.64 36.52 0.23
CA SER A 102 21.76 36.75 -0.93
C SER A 102 22.48 36.62 -2.28
N GLY A 103 23.83 36.59 -2.27
CA GLY A 103 24.68 36.30 -3.41
C GLY A 103 25.36 34.93 -3.33
N ASN A 104 26.44 34.75 -4.08
CA ASN A 104 27.14 33.48 -4.26
C ASN A 104 28.17 33.21 -3.16
N ALA A 105 28.01 32.08 -2.46
CA ALA A 105 28.87 31.72 -1.33
C ALA A 105 29.12 30.21 -1.21
N LEU A 106 30.30 29.83 -0.71
CA LEU A 106 30.70 28.47 -0.42
C LEU A 106 31.29 28.40 1.00
N PHE A 107 30.69 27.58 1.86
CA PHE A 107 31.18 27.29 3.21
C PHE A 107 31.61 25.82 3.28
N GLN A 108 32.85 25.54 3.68
CA GLN A 108 33.38 24.18 3.66
C GLN A 108 34.24 23.81 4.89
N THR A 109 34.00 22.64 5.48
CA THR A 109 34.79 22.08 6.60
C THR A 109 34.78 23.00 7.84
N LEU A 110 33.59 23.48 8.21
CA LEU A 110 33.36 24.42 9.32
C LEU A 110 32.31 23.91 10.30
N LYS A 111 32.55 24.12 11.60
CA LYS A 111 31.62 23.79 12.69
C LYS A 111 31.09 25.07 13.33
N PHE A 112 29.84 25.42 13.03
CA PHE A 112 29.17 26.59 13.60
C PHE A 112 28.54 26.23 14.94
N THR A 113 28.90 26.95 16.01
CA THR A 113 28.36 26.73 17.36
C THR A 113 27.82 28.04 17.92
N LYS A 114 26.52 28.10 18.22
CA LYS A 114 25.85 29.31 18.69
C LYS A 114 25.96 29.41 20.21
N LEU A 115 26.61 30.47 20.71
CA LEU A 115 26.90 30.60 22.15
C LEU A 115 25.69 31.07 22.98
N ASN A 116 24.76 31.80 22.36
CA ASN A 116 23.57 32.37 22.99
C ASN A 116 22.43 32.45 21.96
N GLN A 117 21.18 32.46 22.43
CA GLN A 117 19.97 32.70 21.62
C GLN A 117 20.19 33.81 20.56
N ALA A 118 19.79 33.59 19.30
CA ALA A 118 19.87 34.64 18.29
C ALA A 118 18.95 35.82 18.61
N THR A 119 19.38 37.04 18.28
CA THR A 119 18.52 38.22 18.23
C THR A 119 17.74 38.35 16.91
N PHE A 120 18.13 37.57 15.89
CA PHE A 120 17.43 37.46 14.60
C PHE A 120 16.26 36.46 14.65
N GLN A 121 15.24 36.72 13.82
CA GLN A 121 14.04 35.87 13.72
C GLN A 121 14.32 34.51 13.08
N ASN A 122 15.04 34.51 11.97
CA ASN A 122 15.24 33.33 11.13
C ASN A 122 16.72 33.00 11.01
N GLY A 123 17.10 31.71 11.06
CA GLY A 123 18.45 31.27 10.76
C GLY A 123 19.47 31.58 11.85
N GLY A 124 19.49 30.82 12.95
CA GLY A 124 20.35 31.15 14.10
C GLY A 124 21.86 31.17 13.79
N ALA A 125 22.31 30.52 12.71
CA ALA A 125 23.64 30.71 12.13
C ALA A 125 23.58 31.35 10.73
N PHE A 126 22.64 30.94 9.87
CA PHE A 126 22.53 31.35 8.47
C PHE A 126 21.10 31.75 8.09
N CYS A 127 20.93 32.95 7.54
CA CYS A 127 19.72 33.39 6.86
C CYS A 127 20.03 33.65 5.38
N ALA A 128 19.43 32.86 4.49
CA ALA A 128 19.69 32.88 3.06
C ALA A 128 18.42 33.15 2.23
N THR A 129 18.51 34.05 1.25
CA THR A 129 17.38 34.44 0.38
C THR A 129 17.86 34.70 -1.05
N PHE A 130 17.43 33.85 -2.00
CA PHE A 130 17.79 33.95 -3.41
C PHE A 130 16.59 34.38 -4.27
N ASN A 131 16.77 35.50 -4.98
CA ASN A 131 15.75 36.14 -5.82
C ASN A 131 16.11 36.14 -7.31
N GLU A 132 17.33 35.71 -7.66
CA GLU A 132 17.91 35.77 -9.00
C GLU A 132 18.49 34.41 -9.40
N LEU A 133 18.36 34.05 -10.68
CA LEU A 133 18.83 32.79 -11.29
C LEU A 133 20.29 32.43 -10.97
N SER A 134 21.14 33.45 -10.80
CA SER A 134 22.58 33.34 -10.60
C SER A 134 23.01 33.03 -9.17
N ASN A 135 22.07 33.02 -8.20
CA ASN A 135 22.42 33.11 -6.78
C ASN A 135 22.33 31.73 -6.12
N ASN A 136 23.44 31.31 -5.50
CA ASN A 136 23.71 29.95 -5.10
C ASN A 136 24.54 29.92 -3.79
N LEU A 137 24.07 29.15 -2.82
CA LEU A 137 24.82 28.83 -1.60
C LEU A 137 25.21 27.36 -1.61
N GLN A 138 26.49 27.12 -1.40
CA GLN A 138 27.03 25.79 -1.12
C GLN A 138 27.49 25.73 0.33
N ILE A 139 27.06 24.69 1.03
CA ILE A 139 27.54 24.31 2.36
C ILE A 139 27.96 22.84 2.23
N ILE A 140 29.22 22.54 2.56
CA ILE A 140 29.87 21.23 2.30
C ILE A 140 30.66 20.79 3.54
N ASP A 141 30.42 19.60 4.09
CA ASP A 141 31.17 19.10 5.27
C ASP A 141 31.09 20.11 6.44
N CYS A 142 29.87 20.46 6.84
CA CYS A 142 29.64 21.48 7.86
C CYS A 142 28.75 20.97 9.00
N VAL A 143 29.07 21.39 10.22
CA VAL A 143 28.37 20.95 11.43
C VAL A 143 27.75 22.16 12.12
N PHE A 144 26.50 22.06 12.53
CA PHE A 144 25.76 23.08 13.26
C PHE A 144 25.40 22.56 14.64
N VAL A 145 25.80 23.26 15.70
CA VAL A 145 25.60 22.83 17.09
C VAL A 145 24.99 23.95 17.91
N ASP A 146 24.01 23.61 18.75
CA ASP A 146 23.32 24.51 19.69
C ASP A 146 22.68 25.75 19.03
N CYS A 147 22.46 25.72 17.70
CA CYS A 147 22.00 26.89 16.95
C CYS A 147 20.52 27.18 17.21
N LYS A 148 20.23 28.40 17.68
CA LYS A 148 18.91 28.80 18.20
C LYS A 148 18.39 30.06 17.52
N ALA A 149 17.22 30.00 16.89
CA ALA A 149 16.52 31.11 16.25
C ALA A 149 15.31 31.60 17.08
N ILE A 150 14.81 32.82 16.87
CA ILE A 150 13.58 33.30 17.56
C ILE A 150 12.31 32.76 16.91
N SER A 151 12.33 32.44 15.61
CA SER A 151 11.16 31.93 14.88
C SER A 151 11.49 30.64 14.12
N ASN A 152 12.28 30.72 13.03
CA ASN A 152 12.38 29.65 12.03
C ASN A 152 13.84 29.26 11.73
N GLY A 153 14.12 27.96 11.53
CA GLY A 153 15.44 27.46 11.14
C GLY A 153 16.52 27.73 12.20
N GLY A 154 16.60 26.91 13.25
CA GLY A 154 17.50 27.17 14.38
C GLY A 154 18.98 27.32 13.97
N ALA A 155 19.43 26.59 12.96
CA ALA A 155 20.72 26.79 12.29
C ALA A 155 20.58 27.55 10.97
N LEU A 156 19.79 27.01 10.04
CA LEU A 156 19.71 27.46 8.64
C LEU A 156 18.27 27.78 8.24
N TYR A 157 18.05 28.99 7.74
CA TYR A 157 16.84 29.42 7.05
C TYR A 157 17.19 29.70 5.58
N LEU A 158 16.45 29.11 4.64
CA LEU A 158 16.78 29.13 3.21
C LEU A 158 15.54 29.34 2.32
N GLN A 159 15.38 30.56 1.81
CA GLN A 159 14.35 30.91 0.84
C GLN A 159 14.94 30.96 -0.58
N ILE A 160 14.42 30.13 -1.48
CA ILE A 160 14.86 30.04 -2.88
C ILE A 160 13.69 30.36 -3.80
N MET A 161 13.87 31.35 -4.68
CA MET A 161 12.84 31.85 -5.58
C MET A 161 13.40 32.11 -6.98
N ASN A 162 12.49 32.18 -7.96
CA ASN A 162 12.74 32.59 -9.34
C ASN A 162 13.78 31.71 -10.07
N GLN A 163 13.56 30.39 -10.05
CA GLN A 163 14.31 29.37 -10.80
C GLN A 163 15.81 29.22 -10.44
N ALA A 164 16.25 29.69 -9.27
CA ALA A 164 17.60 29.43 -8.77
C ALA A 164 17.78 27.94 -8.38
N ASP A 165 18.95 27.34 -8.67
CA ASP A 165 19.32 25.97 -8.27
C ASP A 165 20.45 26.04 -7.22
N THR A 166 20.22 25.42 -6.06
CA THR A 166 21.09 25.46 -4.87
C THR A 166 21.51 24.04 -4.48
N THR A 167 22.72 23.85 -3.94
CA THR A 167 23.20 22.53 -3.51
C THR A 167 23.79 22.57 -2.10
N LEU A 168 23.28 21.71 -1.22
CA LEU A 168 23.80 21.46 0.13
C LEU A 168 24.43 20.06 0.17
N LYS A 169 25.50 19.88 0.94
CA LYS A 169 26.19 18.58 1.01
C LYS A 169 26.84 18.29 2.37
N ASP A 170 26.72 17.03 2.82
CA ASP A 170 27.41 16.51 4.03
C ASP A 170 27.26 17.46 5.24
N ILE A 171 26.02 17.60 5.74
CA ILE A 171 25.68 18.57 6.80
C ILE A 171 25.09 17.87 8.02
N ALA A 172 25.65 18.13 9.21
CA ALA A 172 25.11 17.63 10.48
C ALA A 172 24.55 18.77 11.34
N PHE A 173 23.41 18.55 11.98
CA PHE A 173 22.74 19.48 12.90
C PHE A 173 22.51 18.80 14.25
N GLY A 174 23.03 19.38 15.33
CA GLY A 174 22.89 18.87 16.70
C GLY A 174 22.30 19.92 17.65
N GLN A 175 21.30 19.53 18.44
CA GLN A 175 20.70 20.34 19.52
C GLN A 175 20.23 21.74 19.08
N CYS A 176 19.87 21.90 17.80
CA CYS A 176 19.38 23.15 17.24
C CYS A 176 17.89 23.33 17.56
N GLU A 177 17.49 24.58 17.82
CA GLU A 177 16.12 24.92 18.25
C GLU A 177 15.55 26.13 17.51
N SER A 178 14.26 26.09 17.21
CA SER A 178 13.47 27.23 16.75
C SER A 178 12.14 27.28 17.49
N GLN A 179 11.34 28.33 17.32
CA GLN A 179 10.00 28.35 17.93
C GLN A 179 8.98 27.65 17.01
N ASN A 180 8.94 28.02 15.74
CA ASN A 180 7.76 27.82 14.89
C ASN A 180 7.96 26.82 13.75
N GLU A 181 9.08 26.92 13.01
CA GLU A 181 9.34 26.09 11.82
C GLU A 181 10.79 25.61 11.80
N GLY A 182 11.02 24.30 11.68
CA GLY A 182 12.34 23.72 11.43
C GLY A 182 13.32 23.99 12.58
N GLY A 183 13.36 23.12 13.60
CA GLY A 183 14.24 23.33 14.75
C GLY A 183 15.72 23.47 14.39
N ALA A 184 16.18 22.80 13.33
CA ALA A 184 17.49 23.02 12.73
C ALA A 184 17.42 23.76 11.39
N PHE A 185 16.59 23.26 10.47
CA PHE A 185 16.58 23.66 9.06
C PHE A 185 15.17 24.05 8.60
N GLN A 186 15.03 25.24 8.03
CA GLN A 186 13.82 25.68 7.35
C GLN A 186 14.17 26.01 5.90
N CYS A 187 13.39 25.50 4.94
CA CYS A 187 13.47 25.95 3.56
C CYS A 187 12.12 26.20 2.89
N SER A 188 12.10 27.19 1.99
CA SER A 188 10.96 27.53 1.14
C SER A 188 11.41 27.67 -0.32
N ILE A 189 10.89 26.83 -1.20
CA ILE A 189 11.34 26.67 -2.59
C ILE A 189 10.18 27.00 -3.52
N ASN A 190 10.29 28.10 -4.27
CA ASN A 190 9.16 28.72 -4.97
C ASN A 190 9.48 29.05 -6.43
N ASN A 191 8.46 29.19 -7.28
CA ASN A 191 8.56 29.70 -8.65
C ASN A 191 9.59 28.95 -9.53
N GLY A 192 9.51 27.62 -9.58
CA GLY A 192 10.38 26.79 -10.42
C GLY A 192 11.82 26.64 -9.91
N SER A 193 12.08 27.01 -8.65
CA SER A 193 13.41 26.92 -8.03
C SER A 193 13.73 25.52 -7.51
N LYS A 194 15.01 25.27 -7.22
CA LYS A 194 15.46 23.93 -6.87
C LYS A 194 16.48 23.92 -5.73
N LEU A 195 16.32 22.94 -4.85
CA LEU A 195 17.31 22.56 -3.86
C LEU A 195 17.66 21.09 -4.05
N THR A 196 18.96 20.82 -4.24
CA THR A 196 19.52 19.47 -4.26
C THR A 196 20.36 19.24 -3.02
N VAL A 197 20.00 18.26 -2.19
CA VAL A 197 20.86 17.77 -1.10
C VAL A 197 21.59 16.51 -1.56
N GLN A 198 22.89 16.47 -1.32
CA GLN A 198 23.81 15.40 -1.73
C GLN A 198 24.67 14.96 -0.54
N GLY A 199 25.16 13.73 -0.52
CA GLY A 199 25.83 13.19 0.66
C GLY A 199 24.90 13.17 1.89
N GLY A 200 25.48 13.17 3.08
CA GLY A 200 24.72 13.05 4.33
C GLY A 200 23.95 14.32 4.70
N MET A 201 22.77 14.15 5.30
CA MET A 201 22.16 15.19 6.14
C MET A 201 21.62 14.60 7.45
N ASP A 202 22.25 14.95 8.57
CA ASP A 202 22.00 14.33 9.87
C ASP A 202 21.39 15.33 10.87
N PHE A 203 20.33 14.92 11.57
CA PHE A 203 19.64 15.75 12.55
C PHE A 203 19.52 15.03 13.91
N LEU A 204 20.08 15.62 14.97
CA LEU A 204 20.22 15.01 16.29
C LEU A 204 19.66 15.93 17.40
N ASP A 205 18.71 15.44 18.19
CA ASP A 205 18.11 16.12 19.37
C ASP A 205 17.46 17.51 19.09
N CYS A 206 17.24 17.84 17.81
CA CYS A 206 16.69 19.12 17.33
C CYS A 206 15.18 19.26 17.61
N ARG A 207 14.70 20.49 17.89
CA ARG A 207 13.28 20.71 18.23
C ARG A 207 12.69 22.06 17.84
N THR A 208 11.37 22.09 17.64
CA THR A 208 10.57 23.33 17.70
C THR A 208 9.94 23.50 19.08
N LEU A 209 9.95 24.71 19.63
CA LEU A 209 9.54 25.00 21.01
C LEU A 209 8.10 25.53 21.19
N SER A 210 7.39 25.89 20.11
CA SER A 210 6.01 26.40 20.19
C SER A 210 4.96 25.28 20.29
N GLU A 211 3.86 25.57 20.98
CA GLU A 211 2.56 24.85 20.94
C GLU A 211 1.82 25.03 19.58
N SER A 212 2.59 25.29 18.52
CA SER A 212 2.20 25.35 17.11
C SER A 212 3.41 25.03 16.21
N GLY A 213 4.40 24.29 16.72
CA GLY A 213 5.69 24.08 16.08
C GLY A 213 5.68 22.96 15.03
N TYR A 214 6.24 23.25 13.86
CA TYR A 214 6.25 22.40 12.67
C TYR A 214 7.67 21.94 12.31
N GLY A 215 7.91 20.62 12.29
CA GLY A 215 9.17 20.04 11.81
C GLY A 215 10.29 20.16 12.83
N GLY A 216 10.38 19.21 13.75
CA GLY A 216 11.26 19.31 14.93
C GLY A 216 12.72 19.48 14.56
N ALA A 217 13.18 18.83 13.50
CA ALA A 217 14.45 19.15 12.86
C ALA A 217 14.27 20.00 11.60
N SER A 218 13.41 19.58 10.67
CA SER A 218 13.31 20.18 9.34
C SER A 218 11.89 20.58 8.95
N TYR A 219 11.73 21.80 8.44
CA TYR A 219 10.52 22.27 7.76
C TYR A 219 10.83 22.57 6.29
N ALA A 220 10.04 22.00 5.37
CA ALA A 220 10.17 22.25 3.94
C ALA A 220 8.82 22.59 3.29
N GLN A 221 8.77 23.71 2.56
CA GLN A 221 7.65 24.06 1.69
C GLN A 221 8.11 24.21 0.24
N ILE A 222 7.50 23.47 -0.68
CA ILE A 222 7.76 23.52 -2.12
C ILE A 222 6.49 23.98 -2.84
N ASN A 223 6.55 25.07 -3.60
CA ASN A 223 5.37 25.74 -4.14
C ASN A 223 5.55 26.19 -5.60
N GLY A 224 4.57 25.88 -6.45
CA GLY A 224 4.57 26.24 -7.86
C GLY A 224 5.23 25.19 -8.77
N GLU A 225 4.79 25.14 -10.02
CA GLU A 225 5.27 24.21 -11.05
C GLU A 225 6.80 24.25 -11.19
N ASN A 226 7.40 23.07 -11.35
CA ASN A 226 8.85 22.84 -11.46
C ASN A 226 9.66 23.18 -10.20
N SER A 227 9.05 23.68 -9.12
CA SER A 227 9.75 23.84 -7.84
C SER A 227 10.10 22.46 -7.27
N GLN A 228 11.36 22.24 -6.88
CA GLN A 228 11.88 20.91 -6.54
C GLN A 228 12.74 20.89 -5.27
N LEU A 229 12.47 19.93 -4.38
CA LEU A 229 13.39 19.51 -3.32
C LEU A 229 13.79 18.05 -3.56
N ILE A 230 15.09 17.79 -3.74
CA ILE A 230 15.62 16.46 -4.04
C ILE A 230 16.71 16.10 -3.02
N PHE A 231 16.54 14.98 -2.33
CA PHE A 231 17.59 14.36 -1.51
C PHE A 231 18.09 13.09 -2.19
N LYS A 232 19.36 13.08 -2.58
CA LYS A 232 19.94 11.99 -3.38
C LYS A 232 20.40 10.80 -2.55
N ASP A 233 21.15 11.10 -1.49
CA ASP A 233 21.87 10.14 -0.66
C ASP A 233 21.18 10.04 0.72
N TYR A 234 21.91 9.83 1.81
CA TYR A 234 21.30 9.47 3.10
C TYR A 234 20.86 10.66 3.98
N VAL A 235 19.81 10.46 4.77
CA VAL A 235 19.30 11.45 5.75
C VAL A 235 18.89 10.76 7.05
N THR A 236 19.28 11.32 8.21
CA THR A 236 18.90 10.79 9.53
C THR A 236 18.22 11.83 10.42
N PHE A 237 17.23 11.37 11.19
CA PHE A 237 16.50 12.14 12.20
C PHE A 237 16.45 11.33 13.50
N GLU A 238 17.18 11.75 14.52
CA GLU A 238 17.30 11.04 15.80
C GLU A 238 16.87 11.93 16.98
N ARG A 239 15.90 11.45 17.78
CA ARG A 239 15.34 12.14 18.97
C ARG A 239 14.81 13.56 18.72
N CYS A 240 14.41 13.87 17.49
CA CYS A 240 13.85 15.18 17.15
C CYS A 240 12.39 15.31 17.64
N SER A 241 11.94 16.52 18.02
CA SER A 241 10.58 16.74 18.51
C SER A 241 9.92 18.06 18.11
N ALA A 242 8.60 18.01 17.91
CA ALA A 242 7.76 19.15 17.56
C ALA A 242 6.35 19.01 18.15
N GLN A 243 5.46 19.97 17.86
CA GLN A 243 4.03 19.70 17.98
C GLN A 243 3.52 18.86 16.79
N THR A 244 3.96 19.20 15.58
CA THR A 244 3.54 18.57 14.32
C THR A 244 4.74 18.21 13.45
N GLY A 245 4.91 16.93 13.09
CA GLY A 245 6.08 16.43 12.36
C GLY A 245 7.34 16.40 13.22
N GLY A 246 7.47 15.39 14.10
CA GLY A 246 8.52 15.36 15.13
C GLY A 246 9.95 15.38 14.58
N GLY A 247 10.23 14.69 13.48
CA GLY A 247 11.43 14.88 12.68
C GLY A 247 11.23 15.94 11.60
N MET A 248 10.31 15.68 10.67
CA MET A 248 10.10 16.50 9.48
C MET A 248 8.65 16.97 9.30
N PHE A 249 8.50 18.22 8.88
CA PHE A 249 7.28 18.76 8.26
C PHE A 249 7.55 19.06 6.79
N LEU A 250 6.73 18.52 5.89
CA LEU A 250 6.85 18.70 4.44
C LEU A 250 5.51 19.09 3.82
N ARG A 251 5.49 20.20 3.06
CA ARG A 251 4.32 20.69 2.33
C ARG A 251 4.66 20.90 0.84
N THR A 252 3.87 20.31 -0.06
CA THR A 252 3.97 20.52 -1.51
C THR A 252 2.69 21.14 -2.08
N LEU A 253 2.84 22.24 -2.83
CA LEU A 253 1.74 23.07 -3.32
C LEU A 253 1.86 23.37 -4.82
N ASN A 254 0.73 23.45 -5.53
CA ASN A 254 0.61 24.10 -6.84
C ASN A 254 1.63 23.63 -7.93
N GLY A 255 1.89 22.33 -8.03
CA GLY A 255 2.87 21.74 -8.94
C GLY A 255 4.28 21.56 -8.36
N GLY A 256 4.47 21.89 -7.08
CA GLY A 256 5.72 21.66 -6.35
C GLY A 256 5.98 20.17 -6.09
N ASN A 257 7.24 19.76 -6.19
CA ASN A 257 7.67 18.36 -6.09
C ASN A 257 8.73 18.13 -5.00
N PHE A 258 8.59 17.04 -4.27
CA PHE A 258 9.59 16.49 -3.37
C PHE A 258 9.95 15.06 -3.77
N THR A 259 11.25 14.75 -3.86
CA THR A 259 11.75 13.43 -4.25
C THR A 259 12.89 12.96 -3.35
N VAL A 260 12.82 11.71 -2.88
CA VAL A 260 13.87 11.02 -2.13
C VAL A 260 14.33 9.78 -2.89
N THR A 261 15.65 9.62 -3.04
CA THR A 261 16.26 8.43 -3.68
C THR A 261 17.22 7.63 -2.80
N GLY A 262 17.72 8.17 -1.69
CA GLY A 262 18.67 7.46 -0.81
C GLY A 262 18.04 6.92 0.48
N GLN A 263 18.84 6.30 1.35
CA GLN A 263 18.39 5.74 2.62
C GLN A 263 17.96 6.86 3.60
N TRP A 264 16.77 6.74 4.17
CA TRP A 264 16.26 7.68 5.17
C TRP A 264 15.91 6.94 6.46
N THR A 265 16.22 7.56 7.60
CA THR A 265 16.00 6.99 8.93
C THR A 265 15.39 8.02 9.88
N PHE A 266 14.25 7.70 10.49
CA PHE A 266 13.68 8.42 11.63
C PHE A 266 13.70 7.50 12.85
N THR A 267 14.23 7.96 13.98
CA THR A 267 14.39 7.10 15.17
C THR A 267 14.14 7.89 16.46
N ASN A 268 13.19 7.41 17.28
CA ASN A 268 12.74 8.06 18.51
C ASN A 268 12.22 9.51 18.34
N CYS A 269 11.71 9.87 17.16
CA CYS A 269 11.06 11.16 16.95
C CYS A 269 9.67 11.22 17.60
N ASN A 270 9.29 12.37 18.18
CA ASN A 270 8.01 12.54 18.87
C ASN A 270 7.25 13.81 18.44
N SER A 271 5.92 13.74 18.39
CA SER A 271 5.05 14.90 18.16
C SER A 271 3.87 14.97 19.14
N SER A 272 3.57 16.15 19.69
CA SER A 272 2.46 16.30 20.66
C SER A 272 1.07 16.52 20.04
N ASN A 273 0.93 16.47 18.72
CA ASN A 273 -0.35 16.58 18.02
C ASN A 273 -0.49 15.59 16.85
N ILE A 274 0.32 15.69 15.80
CA ILE A 274 0.20 14.83 14.59
C ILE A 274 1.55 14.58 13.89
N GLY A 275 1.80 13.35 13.45
CA GLY A 275 2.99 12.95 12.68
C GLY A 275 4.25 12.81 13.55
N GLY A 276 4.39 11.70 14.27
CA GLY A 276 5.49 11.48 15.23
C GLY A 276 6.87 11.50 14.61
N GLY A 277 7.08 10.82 13.49
CA GLY A 277 8.25 10.98 12.64
C GLY A 277 8.07 12.10 11.62
N ILE A 278 7.01 12.00 10.81
CA ILE A 278 6.80 12.82 9.61
C ILE A 278 5.38 13.38 9.55
N TYR A 279 5.26 14.66 9.19
CA TYR A 279 4.02 15.24 8.67
C TYR A 279 4.16 15.58 7.18
N LEU A 280 3.21 15.11 6.38
CA LEU A 280 3.16 15.28 4.92
C LEU A 280 1.86 15.99 4.51
N GLU A 281 1.98 17.09 3.77
CA GLU A 281 0.85 17.82 3.20
C GLU A 281 1.02 18.00 1.69
N THR A 282 -0.03 17.69 0.93
CA THR A 282 -0.08 17.96 -0.52
C THR A 282 -1.38 18.70 -0.87
N ASN A 283 -1.26 19.73 -1.70
CA ASN A 283 -2.37 20.48 -2.26
C ASN A 283 -2.04 20.81 -3.72
N ASN A 284 -2.50 19.96 -4.64
CA ASN A 284 -2.03 19.92 -6.03
C ASN A 284 -0.48 19.84 -6.10
N GLY A 285 0.14 18.98 -5.27
CA GLY A 285 1.60 18.80 -5.18
C GLY A 285 2.00 17.33 -5.12
N THR A 286 3.29 17.01 -5.29
CA THR A 286 3.78 15.62 -5.37
C THR A 286 4.88 15.33 -4.37
N VAL A 287 4.69 14.29 -3.56
CA VAL A 287 5.70 13.69 -2.66
C VAL A 287 6.00 12.28 -3.14
N ASN A 288 7.26 12.01 -3.50
CA ASN A 288 7.69 10.70 -3.97
C ASN A 288 8.87 10.18 -3.12
N PHE A 289 8.57 9.23 -2.23
CA PHE A 289 9.58 8.44 -1.53
C PHE A 289 9.90 7.20 -2.37
N ASN A 290 11.00 7.22 -3.12
CA ASN A 290 11.44 6.09 -3.94
C ASN A 290 12.92 5.75 -3.65
N PRO A 291 13.24 5.30 -2.42
CA PRO A 291 14.60 5.10 -1.96
C PRO A 291 15.21 3.82 -2.56
N THR A 292 16.51 3.85 -2.87
CA THR A 292 17.28 2.71 -3.39
C THR A 292 17.49 1.60 -2.36
N GLU A 293 17.35 1.93 -1.07
CA GLU A 293 17.43 1.02 0.07
C GLU A 293 16.21 1.24 0.99
N GLN A 294 15.91 0.31 1.90
CA GLN A 294 14.70 0.42 2.72
C GLN A 294 14.78 1.62 3.68
N MET A 295 13.77 2.48 3.64
CA MET A 295 13.62 3.60 4.58
C MET A 295 13.10 3.09 5.93
N LEU A 296 13.62 3.62 7.03
CA LEU A 296 13.29 3.19 8.38
C LEU A 296 12.59 4.30 9.18
N ILE A 297 11.48 3.98 9.84
CA ILE A 297 10.79 4.87 10.79
C ILE A 297 10.53 4.05 12.05
N GLU A 298 11.33 4.28 13.09
CA GLU A 298 11.44 3.36 14.23
C GLU A 298 11.21 4.06 15.58
N ASN A 299 10.32 3.48 16.40
CA ASN A 299 9.98 3.98 17.74
C ASN A 299 9.49 5.44 17.75
N CYS A 300 8.87 5.90 16.66
CA CYS A 300 8.27 7.22 16.56
C CYS A 300 6.91 7.29 17.26
N THR A 301 6.64 8.37 17.98
CA THR A 301 5.45 8.49 18.84
C THR A 301 4.65 9.76 18.58
N CYS A 302 3.33 9.70 18.81
CA CYS A 302 2.45 10.85 18.68
C CYS A 302 1.37 10.90 19.78
N ASP A 303 1.25 12.03 20.47
CA ASP A 303 0.18 12.25 21.47
C ASP A 303 -1.21 12.49 20.85
N GLY A 304 -1.28 12.55 19.51
CA GLY A 304 -2.51 12.45 18.72
C GLY A 304 -2.40 11.36 17.66
N SER A 305 -2.46 11.72 16.37
CA SER A 305 -2.62 10.77 15.25
C SER A 305 -1.39 10.65 14.35
N GLY A 306 -1.14 9.47 13.79
CA GLY A 306 -0.01 9.22 12.89
C GLY A 306 1.31 9.07 13.64
N GLY A 307 1.51 7.96 14.34
CA GLY A 307 2.70 7.74 15.18
C GLY A 307 4.01 7.74 14.40
N GLY A 308 4.03 7.14 13.21
CA GLY A 308 5.12 7.25 12.24
C GLY A 308 4.93 8.43 11.28
N ILE A 309 3.86 8.39 10.49
CA ILE A 309 3.55 9.35 9.43
C ILE A 309 2.10 9.87 9.58
N TYR A 310 1.91 11.17 9.40
CA TYR A 310 0.60 11.77 9.12
C TYR A 310 0.57 12.35 7.70
N CYS A 311 -0.49 12.07 6.95
CA CYS A 311 -0.71 12.56 5.58
C CYS A 311 -2.00 13.39 5.47
N LEU A 312 -1.92 14.57 4.85
CA LEU A 312 -3.06 15.32 4.32
C LEU A 312 -2.90 15.50 2.81
N ILE A 313 -3.86 15.00 2.03
CA ILE A 313 -3.73 14.86 0.58
C ILE A 313 -4.97 15.46 -0.10
N SER A 314 -4.77 16.59 -0.80
CA SER A 314 -5.86 17.43 -1.31
C SER A 314 -5.64 17.91 -2.75
N ASN A 315 -6.73 18.21 -3.46
CA ASN A 315 -6.77 18.88 -4.77
C ASN A 315 -5.88 18.21 -5.83
N ASN A 316 -6.07 16.91 -6.05
CA ASN A 316 -5.24 16.06 -6.92
C ASN A 316 -3.76 15.93 -6.48
N GLY A 317 -3.44 16.29 -5.23
CA GLY A 317 -2.13 16.03 -4.63
C GLY A 317 -1.83 14.54 -4.51
N GLN A 318 -0.55 14.17 -4.56
CA GLN A 318 -0.09 12.78 -4.67
C GLN A 318 1.02 12.49 -3.67
N ILE A 319 0.86 11.40 -2.91
CA ILE A 319 1.93 10.81 -2.09
C ILE A 319 2.15 9.37 -2.56
N GLN A 320 3.33 9.08 -3.10
CA GLN A 320 3.80 7.71 -3.36
C GLN A 320 4.87 7.33 -2.35
N ILE A 321 4.70 6.16 -1.74
CA ILE A 321 5.57 5.58 -0.73
C ILE A 321 6.02 4.20 -1.21
N ASN A 322 7.33 4.05 -1.43
CA ASN A 322 7.96 2.80 -1.87
C ASN A 322 8.98 2.34 -0.82
N ASN A 323 9.07 1.03 -0.56
CA ASN A 323 10.18 0.40 0.17
C ASN A 323 10.49 1.08 1.53
N ILE A 324 9.47 1.24 2.38
CA ILE A 324 9.62 1.78 3.74
C ILE A 324 9.24 0.75 4.80
N LYS A 325 9.82 0.85 5.99
CA LYS A 325 9.51 0.04 7.17
C LYS A 325 9.17 0.96 8.34
N LEU A 326 7.92 0.90 8.79
CA LEU A 326 7.52 1.46 10.09
C LEU A 326 7.65 0.36 11.14
N SER A 327 8.39 0.62 12.22
CA SER A 327 8.56 -0.31 13.34
C SER A 327 8.26 0.38 14.68
N ASN A 328 7.44 -0.27 15.52
CA ASN A 328 7.15 0.18 16.90
C ASN A 328 6.60 1.63 16.99
N CYS A 329 5.94 2.13 15.95
CA CYS A 329 5.36 3.47 15.97
C CYS A 329 4.04 3.49 16.77
N ASN A 330 3.82 4.51 17.61
CA ASN A 330 2.66 4.58 18.51
C ASN A 330 1.88 5.91 18.41
N SER A 331 0.55 5.84 18.38
CA SER A 331 -0.36 7.00 18.43
C SER A 331 -1.36 6.90 19.58
N ILE A 332 -1.52 7.97 20.37
CA ILE A 332 -2.57 8.03 21.42
C ILE A 332 -3.98 8.14 20.81
N ARG A 333 -4.09 8.55 19.54
CA ARG A 333 -5.30 8.45 18.71
C ARG A 333 -5.07 7.45 17.59
N ASP A 334 -5.69 7.69 16.43
CA ASP A 334 -5.69 6.77 15.29
C ASP A 334 -4.39 6.78 14.47
N GLY A 335 -4.11 5.66 13.80
CA GLY A 335 -2.99 5.53 12.86
C GLY A 335 -1.63 5.37 13.56
N GLY A 336 -1.40 4.23 14.20
CA GLY A 336 -0.16 3.97 14.96
C GLY A 336 1.09 4.06 14.09
N GLY A 337 1.03 3.49 12.89
CA GLY A 337 2.02 3.70 11.84
C GLY A 337 1.70 4.92 10.98
N ILE A 338 0.63 4.84 10.20
CA ILE A 338 0.22 5.88 9.24
C ILE A 338 -1.21 6.36 9.56
N TYR A 339 -1.40 7.68 9.59
CA TYR A 339 -2.72 8.30 9.50
C TYR A 339 -2.82 9.09 8.19
N ALA A 340 -3.92 8.99 7.45
CA ALA A 340 -4.12 9.78 6.22
C ALA A 340 -5.55 10.33 6.07
N ILE A 341 -5.64 11.57 5.58
CA ILE A 341 -6.86 12.16 5.02
C ILE A 341 -6.63 12.36 3.52
N ILE A 342 -7.58 11.86 2.72
CA ILE A 342 -7.53 11.89 1.26
C ILE A 342 -8.83 12.53 0.75
N GLU A 343 -8.72 13.73 0.19
CA GLU A 343 -9.85 14.58 -0.22
C GLU A 343 -9.61 15.28 -1.56
N PHE A 344 -10.67 15.74 -2.22
CA PHE A 344 -10.61 16.53 -3.46
C PHE A 344 -9.71 15.92 -4.56
N GLY A 345 -9.84 14.61 -4.80
CA GLY A 345 -9.05 13.87 -5.80
C GLY A 345 -7.63 13.51 -5.37
N GLY A 346 -7.28 13.68 -4.09
CA GLY A 346 -5.99 13.28 -3.53
C GLY A 346 -5.68 11.79 -3.70
N GLN A 347 -4.39 11.44 -3.73
CA GLN A 347 -3.91 10.07 -4.01
C GLN A 347 -2.83 9.61 -3.02
N LEU A 348 -3.02 8.45 -2.41
CA LEU A 348 -2.02 7.73 -1.61
C LEU A 348 -1.73 6.35 -2.21
N ILE A 349 -0.46 6.06 -2.48
CA ILE A 349 -0.02 4.76 -3.04
C ILE A 349 1.09 4.17 -2.18
N LEU A 350 0.90 2.95 -1.70
CA LEU A 350 1.92 2.12 -1.03
C LEU A 350 2.37 1.00 -1.98
N ASP A 351 3.67 0.89 -2.25
CA ASP A 351 4.24 0.02 -3.29
C ASP A 351 5.61 -0.54 -2.88
N ASN A 352 6.14 -1.50 -3.64
CA ASN A 352 7.51 -2.01 -3.53
C ASN A 352 7.94 -2.42 -2.09
N LEU A 353 7.31 -3.45 -1.52
CA LEU A 353 7.69 -4.07 -0.24
C LEU A 353 7.67 -3.11 0.97
N CYS A 354 6.65 -2.26 1.07
CA CYS A 354 6.38 -1.51 2.30
C CYS A 354 6.04 -2.46 3.46
N GLU A 355 6.47 -2.13 4.68
CA GLU A 355 6.22 -2.92 5.88
C GLU A 355 5.75 -2.03 7.04
N LEU A 356 4.71 -2.46 7.74
CA LEU A 356 4.29 -1.93 9.03
C LEU A 356 4.33 -3.06 10.05
N TYR A 357 5.10 -2.87 11.11
CA TYR A 357 5.42 -3.91 12.09
C TYR A 357 5.32 -3.39 13.52
N GLN A 358 4.49 -4.04 14.34
CA GLN A 358 4.30 -3.73 15.77
C GLN A 358 3.89 -2.25 16.05
N CYS A 359 3.22 -1.60 15.08
CA CYS A 359 2.63 -0.27 15.29
C CYS A 359 1.38 -0.34 16.18
N GLU A 360 1.11 0.69 16.98
CA GLU A 360 0.07 0.66 18.01
C GLU A 360 -0.74 1.96 18.05
N SER A 361 -2.08 1.86 18.10
CA SER A 361 -2.98 3.00 18.21
C SER A 361 -3.90 2.84 19.43
N HIS A 362 -4.04 3.88 20.26
CA HIS A 362 -5.10 3.94 21.28
C HIS A 362 -6.44 4.50 20.73
N GLY A 363 -6.43 5.00 19.48
CA GLY A 363 -7.60 5.10 18.61
C GLY A 363 -7.74 3.88 17.70
N ASN A 364 -8.23 4.10 16.48
CA ASN A 364 -8.42 3.09 15.45
C ASN A 364 -7.20 2.96 14.51
N GLY A 365 -7.06 1.85 13.78
CA GLY A 365 -6.03 1.72 12.74
C GLY A 365 -4.62 1.56 13.29
N GLY A 366 -4.32 0.43 13.93
CA GLY A 366 -3.04 0.19 14.62
C GLY A 366 -1.83 0.30 13.70
N GLY A 367 -1.91 -0.29 12.51
CA GLY A 367 -0.95 -0.05 11.42
C GLY A 367 -1.29 1.24 10.67
N ILE A 368 -2.48 1.30 10.07
CA ILE A 368 -2.94 2.40 9.23
C ILE A 368 -4.37 2.82 9.57
N TYR A 369 -4.63 4.13 9.60
CA TYR A 369 -5.97 4.71 9.59
C TYR A 369 -6.13 5.65 8.38
N ILE A 370 -7.19 5.44 7.59
CA ILE A 370 -7.52 6.25 6.41
C ILE A 370 -8.90 6.91 6.55
N ILE A 371 -8.99 8.21 6.25
CA ILE A 371 -10.23 8.89 5.86
C ILE A 371 -10.17 9.18 4.35
N ILE A 372 -11.21 8.82 3.61
CA ILE A 372 -11.32 9.09 2.16
C ILE A 372 -12.68 9.67 1.77
N ASP A 373 -12.68 10.80 1.07
CA ASP A 373 -13.85 11.31 0.38
C ASP A 373 -14.04 10.59 -0.96
N SER A 374 -15.01 9.68 -0.99
CA SER A 374 -15.33 8.86 -2.17
C SER A 374 -15.95 9.68 -3.31
N THR A 375 -16.48 10.88 -3.04
CA THR A 375 -17.23 11.67 -4.05
C THR A 375 -16.32 12.39 -5.04
N THR A 376 -15.06 12.64 -4.69
CA THR A 376 -14.14 13.50 -5.46
C THR A 376 -13.04 12.74 -6.22
N GLN A 377 -13.22 11.45 -6.48
CA GLN A 377 -12.25 10.58 -7.18
C GLN A 377 -10.91 10.43 -6.44
N CYS A 378 -10.95 10.47 -5.10
CA CYS A 378 -9.78 10.17 -4.27
C CYS A 378 -9.29 8.73 -4.46
N THR A 379 -7.97 8.53 -4.35
CA THR A 379 -7.30 7.25 -4.62
C THR A 379 -6.55 6.73 -3.39
N PHE A 380 -6.75 5.46 -3.04
CA PHE A 380 -5.96 4.74 -2.02
C PHE A 380 -5.62 3.32 -2.49
N ILE A 381 -4.35 3.09 -2.82
CA ILE A 381 -3.90 1.83 -3.43
C ILE A 381 -2.74 1.23 -2.61
N ILE A 382 -2.84 -0.07 -2.34
CA ILE A 382 -1.75 -0.90 -1.80
C ILE A 382 -1.39 -1.97 -2.84
N LYS A 383 -0.23 -1.80 -3.50
CA LYS A 383 0.29 -2.72 -4.54
C LYS A 383 1.19 -3.82 -3.99
N ASP A 384 2.03 -3.48 -3.02
CA ASP A 384 2.78 -4.45 -2.23
C ASP A 384 3.15 -3.88 -0.86
N ALA A 385 2.45 -4.32 0.19
CA ALA A 385 2.81 -4.01 1.57
C ALA A 385 2.45 -5.12 2.56
N SER A 386 3.26 -5.35 3.59
CA SER A 386 2.92 -6.14 4.76
C SER A 386 2.47 -5.27 5.94
N ILE A 387 1.46 -5.72 6.69
CA ILE A 387 1.02 -5.06 7.93
C ILE A 387 0.81 -6.16 8.98
N HIS A 388 1.68 -6.22 9.98
CA HIS A 388 1.68 -7.32 10.94
C HIS A 388 2.12 -6.98 12.37
N GLU A 389 1.51 -7.71 13.31
CA GLU A 389 1.66 -7.54 14.77
C GLU A 389 1.25 -6.13 15.29
N CYS A 390 0.58 -5.33 14.45
CA CYS A 390 0.05 -4.02 14.81
C CYS A 390 -1.24 -4.15 15.66
N LYS A 391 -1.50 -3.15 16.49
CA LYS A 391 -2.59 -3.20 17.50
C LYS A 391 -3.45 -1.94 17.53
N SER A 392 -4.76 -2.13 17.60
CA SER A 392 -5.72 -1.06 17.94
C SER A 392 -6.34 -1.34 19.31
N ILE A 393 -6.09 -0.44 20.25
CA ILE A 393 -6.44 -0.51 21.67
C ILE A 393 -7.63 0.43 21.94
N THR A 394 -8.50 0.06 22.87
CA THR A 394 -9.64 0.89 23.28
C THR A 394 -9.24 1.92 24.33
N ASP A 395 -9.10 3.19 23.95
CA ASP A 395 -9.31 4.26 24.92
C ASP A 395 -10.78 4.24 25.39
N ASN A 396 -10.96 4.21 26.71
CA ASN A 396 -12.25 4.22 27.41
C ASN A 396 -12.72 5.65 27.75
N SER A 397 -11.93 6.68 27.43
CA SER A 397 -12.29 8.10 27.56
C SER A 397 -13.07 8.62 26.34
N LEU A 398 -12.91 7.97 25.19
CA LEU A 398 -13.55 8.29 23.92
C LEU A 398 -14.92 7.62 23.78
N SER A 399 -15.70 8.02 22.76
CA SER A 399 -16.98 7.37 22.46
C SER A 399 -16.78 5.99 21.81
N TYR A 400 -17.80 5.12 21.83
CA TYR A 400 -17.61 3.72 21.45
C TYR A 400 -16.99 3.47 20.05
N PRO A 401 -17.32 4.23 18.97
CA PRO A 401 -16.72 4.06 17.65
C PRO A 401 -15.29 4.62 17.51
N GLU A 402 -14.84 5.48 18.43
CA GLU A 402 -13.63 6.32 18.29
C GLU A 402 -12.31 5.60 18.64
N SER A 403 -12.33 4.31 19.00
CA SER A 403 -11.13 3.55 19.38
C SER A 403 -11.26 2.05 19.16
N GLY A 404 -10.15 1.30 19.11
CA GLY A 404 -10.16 -0.17 19.22
C GLY A 404 -10.63 -0.98 17.99
N PHE A 405 -10.87 -0.35 16.83
CA PHE A 405 -11.18 -1.02 15.55
C PHE A 405 -9.99 -0.99 14.57
N GLY A 406 -9.88 -2.01 13.72
CA GLY A 406 -8.90 -2.03 12.62
C GLY A 406 -7.46 -2.21 13.14
N GLY A 407 -7.10 -3.41 13.58
CA GLY A 407 -5.80 -3.67 14.19
C GLY A 407 -4.62 -3.45 13.24
N GLY A 408 -4.76 -3.88 11.98
CA GLY A 408 -3.83 -3.58 10.91
C GLY A 408 -4.22 -2.33 10.12
N LEU A 409 -5.45 -2.29 9.58
CA LEU A 409 -5.98 -1.18 8.78
C LEU A 409 -7.43 -0.84 9.18
N PHE A 410 -7.70 0.44 9.37
CA PHE A 410 -9.05 1.02 9.40
C PHE A 410 -9.24 1.93 8.18
N LEU A 411 -10.35 1.76 7.46
CA LEU A 411 -10.71 2.56 6.28
C LEU A 411 -12.10 3.18 6.48
N GLY A 412 -12.14 4.50 6.67
CA GLY A 412 -13.36 5.29 6.77
C GLY A 412 -13.63 6.09 5.50
N GLY A 413 -14.68 5.72 4.77
CA GLY A 413 -15.19 6.46 3.63
C GLY A 413 -16.32 7.42 4.01
N SER A 414 -16.41 8.54 3.27
CA SER A 414 -17.58 9.42 3.27
C SER A 414 -18.10 9.64 1.86
N GLY A 415 -19.42 9.71 1.72
CA GLY A 415 -20.07 9.82 0.42
C GLY A 415 -20.18 8.48 -0.30
N ASP A 416 -20.45 8.54 -1.59
CA ASP A 416 -20.92 7.40 -2.38
C ASP A 416 -19.78 6.93 -3.31
N TYR A 417 -19.31 5.69 -3.14
CA TYR A 417 -18.19 5.12 -3.88
C TYR A 417 -18.67 4.23 -5.04
N GLY A 418 -18.13 4.45 -6.24
CA GLY A 418 -18.34 3.57 -7.39
C GLY A 418 -17.18 2.57 -7.53
N PRO A 419 -17.34 1.26 -7.24
CA PRO A 419 -16.24 0.30 -7.29
C PRO A 419 -15.60 0.15 -8.67
N SER A 420 -16.37 0.38 -9.74
CA SER A 420 -15.91 0.39 -11.13
C SER A 420 -14.98 1.55 -11.50
N THR A 421 -14.61 2.40 -10.54
CA THR A 421 -13.55 3.40 -10.70
C THR A 421 -12.16 2.84 -10.35
N GLU A 422 -12.09 1.72 -9.62
CA GLU A 422 -10.85 1.06 -9.16
C GLU A 422 -9.91 1.93 -8.31
N LEU A 423 -10.40 3.06 -7.78
CA LEU A 423 -9.58 4.03 -7.04
C LEU A 423 -9.19 3.57 -5.62
N ILE A 424 -9.92 2.60 -5.07
CA ILE A 424 -9.55 1.88 -3.84
C ILE A 424 -9.21 0.44 -4.21
N ASP A 425 -7.94 0.05 -4.04
CA ASP A 425 -7.45 -1.30 -4.35
C ASP A 425 -6.48 -1.79 -3.26
N LEU A 426 -6.85 -2.87 -2.58
CA LEU A 426 -6.08 -3.51 -1.51
C LEU A 426 -5.47 -4.86 -1.95
N ARG A 427 -5.49 -5.23 -3.23
CA ARG A 427 -4.98 -6.54 -3.73
C ARG A 427 -3.56 -6.87 -3.28
N GLY A 428 -2.70 -5.85 -3.11
CA GLY A 428 -1.31 -6.01 -2.70
C GLY A 428 -1.05 -6.23 -1.20
N ILE A 429 -2.09 -6.22 -0.35
CA ILE A 429 -1.89 -6.21 1.11
C ILE A 429 -1.65 -7.60 1.71
N LYS A 430 -0.52 -7.76 2.41
CA LYS A 430 -0.12 -8.94 3.19
C LYS A 430 -0.36 -8.67 4.68
N ILE A 431 -1.61 -8.72 5.11
CA ILE A 431 -2.05 -8.32 6.45
C ILE A 431 -2.24 -9.55 7.36
N TYR A 432 -1.58 -9.66 8.52
CA TYR A 432 -1.65 -10.84 9.41
C TYR A 432 -1.18 -10.55 10.84
N ASN A 433 -1.46 -11.43 11.81
CA ASN A 433 -1.05 -11.33 13.23
C ASN A 433 -1.41 -10.04 14.00
N ASN A 434 -2.15 -9.11 13.40
CA ASN A 434 -2.63 -7.89 14.04
C ASN A 434 -3.76 -8.17 15.05
N SER A 435 -3.98 -7.26 16.00
CA SER A 435 -5.05 -7.35 17.01
C SER A 435 -5.86 -6.06 17.14
N ALA A 436 -7.17 -6.19 17.36
CA ALA A 436 -8.05 -5.07 17.69
C ALA A 436 -8.85 -5.45 18.95
N ASP A 437 -9.01 -4.54 19.90
CA ASP A 437 -9.79 -4.78 21.12
C ASP A 437 -11.29 -5.00 20.83
N LYS A 438 -11.80 -4.48 19.69
CA LYS A 438 -13.20 -4.62 19.26
C LYS A 438 -13.32 -5.53 18.04
N TYR A 439 -13.21 -4.97 16.82
CA TYR A 439 -13.51 -5.68 15.57
C TYR A 439 -12.54 -5.32 14.44
N GLY A 440 -12.42 -6.22 13.45
CA GLY A 440 -11.52 -6.05 12.31
C GLY A 440 -10.05 -6.15 12.73
N GLN A 441 -9.65 -7.30 13.28
CA GLN A 441 -8.26 -7.52 13.73
C GLN A 441 -7.25 -7.20 12.62
N ARG A 442 -7.55 -7.61 11.38
CA ARG A 442 -6.79 -7.24 10.19
C ARG A 442 -7.36 -5.96 9.58
N LEU A 443 -8.63 -5.95 9.19
CA LEU A 443 -9.27 -4.87 8.45
C LEU A 443 -10.64 -4.49 9.04
N TYR A 444 -10.89 -3.19 9.21
CA TYR A 444 -12.21 -2.63 9.48
C TYR A 444 -12.57 -1.58 8.43
N ILE A 445 -13.73 -1.71 7.76
CA ILE A 445 -14.21 -0.76 6.74
C ILE A 445 -15.54 -0.11 7.16
N VAL A 446 -15.58 1.21 7.11
CA VAL A 446 -16.78 2.03 7.31
C VAL A 446 -17.03 2.85 6.04
N MET A 447 -17.90 2.38 5.15
CA MET A 447 -18.36 3.15 3.99
C MET A 447 -19.75 2.66 3.57
N LYS A 448 -20.58 3.51 2.95
CA LYS A 448 -21.92 3.11 2.47
C LYS A 448 -21.85 1.87 1.58
N ASP A 449 -21.10 1.98 0.49
CA ASP A 449 -21.05 1.03 -0.62
C ASP A 449 -20.08 -0.14 -0.34
N VAL A 450 -19.82 -0.46 0.94
CA VAL A 450 -18.90 -1.56 1.33
C VAL A 450 -19.35 -2.90 0.75
N ILE A 451 -20.67 -3.10 0.63
CA ILE A 451 -21.26 -4.33 0.11
C ILE A 451 -20.98 -4.44 -1.40
N GLU A 452 -21.13 -3.34 -2.13
CA GLU A 452 -20.90 -3.24 -3.57
C GLU A 452 -19.40 -3.31 -3.89
N PHE A 453 -18.55 -2.69 -3.06
CA PHE A 453 -17.09 -2.81 -3.14
C PHE A 453 -16.62 -4.25 -2.89
N CYS A 454 -17.20 -4.96 -1.90
CA CYS A 454 -16.93 -6.38 -1.68
C CYS A 454 -17.37 -7.25 -2.87
N LYS A 455 -18.51 -6.96 -3.49
CA LYS A 455 -19.00 -7.70 -4.68
C LYS A 455 -18.21 -7.41 -5.96
N TYR A 456 -17.36 -6.39 -5.99
CA TYR A 456 -16.62 -6.00 -7.21
C TYR A 456 -15.41 -6.91 -7.47
N GLY A 457 -15.14 -7.16 -8.76
CA GLY A 457 -14.19 -8.19 -9.19
C GLY A 457 -14.67 -9.61 -8.87
N ILE A 458 -13.74 -10.55 -8.73
CA ILE A 458 -14.02 -11.96 -8.41
C ILE A 458 -13.71 -12.26 -6.94
N LEU A 459 -14.74 -12.66 -6.20
CA LEU A 459 -14.65 -13.07 -4.78
C LEU A 459 -13.94 -12.01 -3.92
N GLY A 460 -14.27 -10.73 -4.09
CA GLY A 460 -13.77 -9.62 -3.26
C GLY A 460 -12.28 -9.33 -3.38
N GLU A 461 -11.67 -9.57 -4.55
CA GLU A 461 -10.22 -9.38 -4.77
C GLU A 461 -9.68 -8.00 -4.37
N TYR A 462 -10.41 -6.91 -4.64
CA TYR A 462 -10.03 -5.53 -4.28
C TYR A 462 -9.98 -5.27 -2.76
N VAL A 463 -10.50 -6.19 -1.94
CA VAL A 463 -10.71 -5.98 -0.49
C VAL A 463 -10.02 -7.05 0.37
N LYS A 464 -10.02 -8.32 -0.06
CA LYS A 464 -9.59 -9.47 0.77
C LYS A 464 -8.08 -9.54 1.04
N GLY A 465 -7.25 -8.92 0.20
CA GLY A 465 -5.79 -9.02 0.28
C GLY A 465 -5.30 -10.47 0.31
N ASN A 466 -4.38 -10.77 1.23
CA ASN A 466 -3.87 -12.13 1.48
C ASN A 466 -4.80 -13.06 2.31
N GLN A 467 -6.11 -12.83 2.37
CA GLN A 467 -7.02 -13.81 2.95
C GLN A 467 -7.04 -15.11 2.12
N SER A 468 -6.93 -16.25 2.80
CA SER A 468 -7.26 -17.56 2.24
C SER A 468 -8.36 -18.20 3.09
N ASN A 469 -9.35 -18.77 2.41
CA ASN A 469 -10.59 -19.26 3.00
C ASN A 469 -10.38 -20.33 4.09
N ILE A 470 -9.27 -21.06 4.03
CA ILE A 470 -8.99 -22.26 4.83
C ILE A 470 -8.67 -21.95 6.31
N TYR A 471 -8.17 -20.74 6.63
CA TYR A 471 -7.58 -20.44 7.96
C TYR A 471 -7.99 -19.12 8.63
N SER A 472 -8.75 -18.24 7.97
CA SER A 472 -9.19 -16.96 8.56
C SER A 472 -10.30 -17.10 9.60
N LYS A 473 -10.33 -16.23 10.62
CA LYS A 473 -11.48 -16.09 11.53
C LYS A 473 -12.46 -15.06 10.98
N GLU A 474 -13.75 -15.28 11.17
CA GLU A 474 -14.82 -14.39 10.70
C GLU A 474 -14.72 -12.95 11.28
N ILE A 475 -14.01 -12.75 12.38
CA ILE A 475 -13.78 -11.43 13.02
C ILE A 475 -12.54 -10.67 12.49
N ASP A 476 -11.79 -11.25 11.55
CA ASP A 476 -10.55 -10.69 11.03
C ASP A 476 -10.78 -9.50 10.08
N LEU A 477 -11.78 -9.62 9.20
CA LEU A 477 -12.14 -8.66 8.15
C LEU A 477 -13.61 -8.29 8.34
N VAL A 478 -13.89 -7.09 8.85
CA VAL A 478 -15.25 -6.64 9.22
C VAL A 478 -15.54 -5.30 8.55
N GLY A 479 -16.81 -5.01 8.28
CA GLY A 479 -17.22 -3.67 7.88
C GLY A 479 -18.70 -3.40 8.08
N ILE A 480 -19.11 -2.16 7.82
CA ILE A 480 -20.45 -1.65 8.14
C ILE A 480 -20.92 -0.66 7.04
N PRO A 481 -22.14 -0.83 6.47
CA PRO A 481 -22.63 -0.06 5.33
C PRO A 481 -23.18 1.32 5.73
N MET A 482 -22.30 2.26 6.08
CA MET A 482 -22.65 3.64 6.43
C MET A 482 -21.49 4.63 6.23
N ASP A 483 -21.79 5.93 6.15
CA ASP A 483 -20.77 6.99 6.18
C ASP A 483 -20.00 6.98 7.52
N LEU A 484 -18.71 7.30 7.48
CA LEU A 484 -17.86 7.48 8.67
C LEU A 484 -18.45 8.46 9.70
N SER A 485 -19.08 9.54 9.24
CA SER A 485 -19.76 10.51 10.11
C SER A 485 -20.97 9.91 10.86
N THR A 486 -21.68 8.97 10.23
CA THR A 486 -22.79 8.24 10.87
C THR A 486 -22.25 7.23 11.88
N PHE A 487 -21.19 6.49 11.52
CA PHE A 487 -20.51 5.54 12.41
C PHE A 487 -20.01 6.21 13.69
N ASN A 488 -19.30 7.34 13.58
CA ASN A 488 -18.77 8.09 14.73
C ASN A 488 -19.88 8.62 15.66
N SER A 489 -21.12 8.75 15.18
CA SER A 489 -22.29 9.13 15.99
C SER A 489 -23.13 7.94 16.50
N SER A 490 -22.79 6.71 16.09
CA SER A 490 -23.62 5.52 16.32
C SER A 490 -23.38 4.87 17.68
N SER A 491 -24.42 4.21 18.20
CA SER A 491 -24.31 3.46 19.46
C SER A 491 -23.64 2.09 19.25
N LEU A 492 -23.07 1.54 20.33
CA LEU A 492 -22.66 0.13 20.44
C LEU A 492 -23.66 -0.83 19.78
N GLN A 493 -24.93 -0.74 20.18
CA GLN A 493 -26.00 -1.61 19.70
C GLN A 493 -26.28 -1.44 18.21
N THR A 494 -26.10 -0.23 17.67
CA THR A 494 -26.26 0.08 16.25
C THR A 494 -25.15 -0.56 15.42
N ILE A 495 -23.90 -0.46 15.89
CA ILE A 495 -22.72 -1.00 15.22
C ILE A 495 -22.73 -2.53 15.28
N GLU A 496 -22.95 -3.13 16.45
CA GLU A 496 -23.03 -4.59 16.64
C GLU A 496 -24.14 -5.25 15.80
N GLN A 497 -25.23 -4.52 15.48
CA GLN A 497 -26.33 -5.02 14.65
C GLN A 497 -26.11 -4.86 13.15
N GLN A 498 -25.29 -3.91 12.70
CA GLN A 498 -25.15 -3.56 11.29
C GLN A 498 -23.80 -3.96 10.67
N GLN A 499 -22.74 -4.07 11.46
CA GLN A 499 -21.46 -4.59 10.97
C GLN A 499 -21.56 -6.08 10.63
N GLN A 500 -20.81 -6.55 9.64
CA GLN A 500 -20.71 -7.96 9.27
C GLN A 500 -19.27 -8.34 8.90
N PRO A 501 -18.88 -9.63 9.00
CA PRO A 501 -17.72 -10.17 8.30
C PRO A 501 -17.82 -9.89 6.80
N LEU A 502 -16.81 -9.27 6.21
CA LEU A 502 -16.83 -8.84 4.80
C LEU A 502 -17.03 -10.03 3.83
N GLU A 503 -16.55 -11.21 4.21
CA GLU A 503 -16.69 -12.46 3.45
C GLU A 503 -18.16 -12.80 3.11
N LEU A 504 -19.11 -12.40 3.96
CA LEU A 504 -20.54 -12.65 3.71
C LEU A 504 -21.08 -11.89 2.48
N TRP A 505 -20.41 -10.83 2.03
CA TRP A 505 -20.84 -10.00 0.91
C TRP A 505 -20.20 -10.38 -0.42
N TRP A 506 -18.98 -10.95 -0.41
CA TRP A 506 -18.30 -11.41 -1.64
C TRP A 506 -18.39 -12.92 -1.89
N ARG A 507 -18.88 -13.70 -0.94
CA ARG A 507 -19.07 -15.15 -1.10
C ARG A 507 -20.23 -15.45 -2.04
N ILE A 508 -19.89 -15.85 -3.26
CA ILE A 508 -20.83 -16.34 -4.27
C ILE A 508 -21.10 -17.83 -4.00
N LEU A 509 -22.27 -18.14 -3.45
CA LEU A 509 -22.74 -19.52 -3.30
C LEU A 509 -23.26 -20.06 -4.64
N GLY A 510 -22.70 -21.18 -5.08
CA GLY A 510 -23.19 -21.93 -6.24
C GLY A 510 -24.56 -22.58 -5.97
N ILE A 511 -25.32 -22.84 -7.02
CA ILE A 511 -26.58 -23.61 -6.95
C ILE A 511 -26.43 -24.83 -7.85
N LEU A 512 -26.65 -26.04 -7.30
CA LEU A 512 -26.59 -27.29 -8.07
C LEU A 512 -28.01 -27.77 -8.40
N LYS A 513 -28.31 -27.91 -9.69
CA LYS A 513 -29.64 -28.27 -10.21
C LYS A 513 -29.74 -29.78 -10.46
N SER A 514 -28.76 -30.33 -11.18
CA SER A 514 -28.62 -31.76 -11.47
C SER A 514 -27.15 -32.17 -11.53
N ALA A 515 -26.90 -33.46 -11.34
CA ALA A 515 -25.58 -34.05 -11.43
C ALA A 515 -25.67 -35.50 -11.91
N GLN A 516 -24.88 -35.83 -12.91
CA GLN A 516 -24.80 -37.13 -13.54
C GLN A 516 -23.34 -37.60 -13.53
N VAL A 517 -23.13 -38.91 -13.38
CA VAL A 517 -21.85 -39.56 -13.67
C VAL A 517 -22.07 -40.65 -14.72
N VAL A 518 -21.29 -40.58 -15.79
CA VAL A 518 -21.21 -41.61 -16.81
C VAL A 518 -20.15 -42.63 -16.40
N VAL A 519 -20.53 -43.89 -16.38
CA VAL A 519 -19.71 -45.04 -15.99
C VAL A 519 -19.53 -45.94 -17.21
N ASN A 520 -18.39 -45.81 -17.87
CA ASN A 520 -17.99 -46.71 -18.95
C ASN A 520 -17.51 -48.05 -18.37
N ILE A 521 -18.27 -49.13 -18.59
CA ILE A 521 -17.96 -50.46 -18.04
C ILE A 521 -16.93 -51.22 -18.90
N SER A 522 -16.88 -50.94 -20.20
CA SER A 522 -15.98 -51.59 -21.16
C SER A 522 -14.50 -51.31 -20.89
N ASN A 523 -14.17 -50.18 -20.25
CA ASN A 523 -12.82 -49.80 -19.89
C ASN A 523 -12.44 -50.25 -18.46
N PRO A 524 -11.50 -51.19 -18.26
CA PRO A 524 -11.09 -51.64 -16.92
C PRO A 524 -10.31 -50.59 -16.10
N ASN A 525 -9.92 -49.47 -16.71
CA ASN A 525 -9.40 -48.26 -16.05
C ASN A 525 -10.50 -47.19 -15.88
N GLY A 526 -11.77 -47.61 -15.75
CA GLY A 526 -13.01 -46.83 -15.83
C GLY A 526 -12.89 -45.35 -15.46
N LYS A 527 -12.90 -44.51 -16.50
CA LYS A 527 -12.97 -43.05 -16.38
C LYS A 527 -14.41 -42.66 -16.04
N LEU A 528 -14.66 -42.30 -14.79
CA LEU A 528 -15.90 -41.62 -14.40
C LEU A 528 -15.90 -40.23 -15.05
N ILE A 529 -16.94 -39.89 -15.81
CA ILE A 529 -17.13 -38.54 -16.33
C ILE A 529 -18.34 -37.92 -15.63
N PHE A 530 -18.10 -36.85 -14.89
CA PHE A 530 -19.14 -36.12 -14.18
C PHE A 530 -19.62 -34.95 -15.02
N HIS A 531 -20.93 -34.83 -15.16
CA HIS A 531 -21.62 -33.69 -15.76
C HIS A 531 -22.54 -33.08 -14.71
N ILE A 532 -22.35 -31.80 -14.41
CA ILE A 532 -23.18 -31.07 -13.44
C ILE A 532 -23.78 -29.82 -14.10
N VAL A 533 -25.03 -29.53 -13.73
CA VAL A 533 -25.77 -28.35 -14.21
C VAL A 533 -26.16 -27.52 -13.00
N GLY A 534 -25.98 -26.21 -13.09
CA GLY A 534 -26.16 -25.31 -11.96
C GLY A 534 -26.11 -23.85 -12.36
N GLN A 535 -25.95 -22.98 -11.36
CA GLN A 535 -25.78 -21.53 -11.53
C GLN A 535 -24.70 -21.03 -10.57
N ARG A 536 -24.13 -19.85 -10.83
CA ARG A 536 -23.12 -19.21 -9.99
C ARG A 536 -21.89 -20.10 -9.73
N MET A 537 -21.51 -20.91 -10.70
CA MET A 537 -20.33 -21.78 -10.67
C MET A 537 -19.13 -21.02 -11.26
N ILE A 538 -18.09 -20.77 -10.45
CA ILE A 538 -16.98 -19.89 -10.85
C ILE A 538 -15.81 -20.71 -11.41
N PRO A 539 -15.35 -20.45 -12.66
CA PRO A 539 -14.23 -21.16 -13.26
C PRO A 539 -12.97 -21.10 -12.40
N ARG A 540 -12.22 -22.20 -12.31
CA ARG A 540 -11.02 -22.38 -11.46
C ARG A 540 -11.26 -22.41 -9.94
N TYR A 541 -12.38 -21.86 -9.45
CA TYR A 541 -12.74 -21.84 -8.02
C TYR A 541 -13.75 -22.92 -7.62
N LEU A 542 -14.53 -23.43 -8.57
CA LEU A 542 -15.51 -24.48 -8.32
C LEU A 542 -14.86 -25.78 -7.80
N ASN A 543 -15.30 -26.18 -6.62
CA ASN A 543 -15.08 -27.46 -5.98
C ASN A 543 -16.40 -28.23 -5.92
N VAL A 544 -16.30 -29.56 -5.92
CA VAL A 544 -17.40 -30.52 -5.79
C VAL A 544 -17.09 -31.43 -4.61
N LYS A 545 -18.05 -31.65 -3.72
CA LYS A 545 -18.00 -32.72 -2.70
C LYS A 545 -19.02 -33.80 -3.04
N ILE A 546 -18.57 -35.05 -3.05
CA ILE A 546 -19.37 -36.26 -3.29
C ILE A 546 -19.30 -37.13 -2.03
N PHE A 547 -20.40 -37.75 -1.61
CA PHE A 547 -20.46 -38.59 -0.41
C PHE A 547 -21.59 -39.63 -0.48
N GLU A 548 -21.55 -40.66 0.36
CA GLU A 548 -22.64 -41.65 0.46
C GLU A 548 -23.85 -41.05 1.20
N LEU A 549 -25.04 -41.10 0.58
CA LEU A 549 -26.30 -40.65 1.20
C LEU A 549 -26.97 -41.75 2.03
N ARG A 550 -27.12 -42.96 1.47
CA ARG A 550 -27.82 -44.11 2.09
C ARG A 550 -27.66 -45.41 1.31
N ASP A 551 -27.96 -46.52 1.96
CA ASP A 551 -28.03 -47.85 1.35
C ASP A 551 -29.36 -48.06 0.61
N GLN A 552 -29.30 -48.47 -0.66
CA GLN A 552 -30.49 -48.75 -1.49
C GLN A 552 -31.38 -49.87 -0.93
N ILE A 553 -30.79 -50.78 -0.14
CA ILE A 553 -31.46 -51.97 0.42
C ILE A 553 -32.62 -51.59 1.36
N GLN A 554 -32.60 -50.41 1.98
CA GLN A 554 -33.53 -50.07 3.07
C GLN A 554 -34.96 -49.75 2.59
N GLN A 555 -35.17 -49.47 1.30
CA GLN A 555 -36.52 -49.26 0.74
C GLN A 555 -37.38 -50.54 0.81
N ASN A 556 -36.80 -51.70 0.52
CA ASN A 556 -37.51 -52.99 0.56
C ASN A 556 -37.88 -53.45 1.98
N ILE A 557 -37.19 -52.96 3.00
CA ILE A 557 -37.46 -53.30 4.41
C ILE A 557 -38.61 -52.46 4.97
N ASN A 558 -38.65 -51.14 4.71
CA ASN A 558 -39.71 -50.27 5.24
C ASN A 558 -41.11 -50.60 4.68
N TYR A 559 -41.21 -51.06 3.43
CA TYR A 559 -42.49 -51.52 2.88
C TYR A 559 -43.02 -52.75 3.63
N GLN A 560 -42.15 -53.73 3.94
CA GLN A 560 -42.53 -54.93 4.68
C GLN A 560 -42.80 -54.66 6.17
N ILE A 561 -42.07 -53.74 6.81
CA ILE A 561 -42.32 -53.35 8.20
C ILE A 561 -43.69 -52.67 8.37
N ASN A 562 -44.12 -51.84 7.40
CA ASN A 562 -45.42 -51.19 7.45
C ASN A 562 -46.61 -52.16 7.27
N GLU A 563 -46.45 -53.25 6.51
CA GLU A 563 -47.45 -54.32 6.46
C GLU A 563 -47.49 -55.15 7.76
N MET A 564 -46.34 -55.38 8.41
CA MET A 564 -46.26 -56.17 9.65
C MET A 564 -46.76 -55.43 10.90
N ASN A 565 -46.66 -54.10 10.96
CA ASN A 565 -46.91 -53.33 12.20
C ASN A 565 -48.38 -53.20 12.65
N ASN A 566 -49.35 -53.76 11.91
CA ASN A 566 -50.78 -53.49 12.13
C ASN A 566 -51.57 -54.65 12.78
N LYS A 567 -50.96 -55.45 13.67
CA LYS A 567 -51.68 -56.53 14.40
C LYS A 567 -51.46 -56.65 15.91
N ASP A 568 -50.23 -56.58 16.43
CA ASP A 568 -49.95 -57.05 17.81
C ASP A 568 -49.75 -55.98 18.90
N ILE A 569 -49.59 -54.70 18.55
CA ILE A 569 -49.34 -53.62 19.53
C ILE A 569 -50.57 -53.33 20.45
N LYS A 570 -51.76 -53.84 20.10
CA LYS A 570 -53.02 -53.53 20.82
C LYS A 570 -53.15 -54.18 22.21
N ASN A 571 -52.27 -55.12 22.58
CA ASN A 571 -52.30 -55.82 23.87
C ASN A 571 -51.22 -55.38 24.88
N ILE A 572 -50.11 -54.77 24.46
CA ILE A 572 -48.99 -54.42 25.36
C ILE A 572 -49.22 -53.08 26.08
N ILE A 573 -49.87 -52.10 25.42
CA ILE A 573 -50.12 -50.75 25.97
C ILE A 573 -51.06 -50.77 27.21
N LYS A 574 -51.69 -51.92 27.52
CA LYS A 574 -52.67 -52.06 28.61
C LYS A 574 -52.06 -52.42 29.98
N SER A 575 -50.76 -52.71 30.09
CA SER A 575 -50.12 -53.18 31.33
C SER A 575 -49.19 -52.17 32.03
N LEU A 576 -48.79 -51.06 31.40
CA LEU A 576 -47.75 -50.14 31.90
C LEU A 576 -48.26 -48.75 32.34
N LYS A 577 -49.42 -48.68 33.03
CA LYS A 577 -49.93 -47.44 33.66
C LYS A 577 -50.36 -47.61 35.13
N LYS A 578 -49.39 -47.95 35.99
CA LYS A 578 -49.26 -47.84 37.47
C LYS A 578 -47.76 -48.13 37.73
N THR A 579 -46.96 -47.52 38.61
CA THR A 579 -47.02 -46.53 39.72
C THR A 579 -45.53 -46.22 40.07
N SER A 580 -45.06 -45.21 40.81
CA SER A 580 -45.61 -43.95 41.37
C SER A 580 -44.45 -43.13 42.00
N LEU A 581 -44.52 -41.80 41.91
CA LEU A 581 -44.03 -40.75 42.86
C LEU A 581 -42.76 -40.93 43.75
N GLN A 582 -41.90 -39.91 43.65
CA GLN A 582 -41.22 -39.13 44.72
C GLN A 582 -39.81 -39.47 45.27
N SER A 583 -39.07 -38.37 45.45
CA SER A 583 -37.71 -38.13 46.01
C SER A 583 -37.71 -38.12 47.57
N PRO A 584 -36.65 -37.72 48.36
CA PRO A 584 -35.90 -36.42 48.28
C PRO A 584 -34.44 -36.37 48.87
N VAL A 585 -33.94 -35.13 49.10
CA VAL A 585 -32.89 -34.62 50.06
C VAL A 585 -31.39 -35.01 49.93
N THR A 586 -30.36 -34.14 50.11
CA THR A 586 -30.21 -32.64 50.12
C THR A 586 -28.74 -32.14 50.16
N LEU A 587 -28.48 -30.93 49.61
CA LEU A 587 -27.52 -29.85 50.06
C LEU A 587 -25.99 -30.12 50.00
N LYS A 588 -25.08 -29.12 49.87
CA LYS A 588 -25.14 -27.68 50.24
C LYS A 588 -24.20 -26.78 49.37
N HIS A 589 -24.66 -25.55 49.09
CA HIS A 589 -24.00 -24.23 48.91
C HIS A 589 -22.45 -24.08 49.00
N LYS A 590 -21.76 -23.05 48.44
CA LYS A 590 -22.03 -21.81 47.63
C LYS A 590 -20.63 -21.29 47.14
N THR A 591 -20.38 -20.30 46.26
CA THR A 591 -21.09 -19.26 45.46
C THR A 591 -20.25 -19.02 44.18
N GLY A 592 -20.51 -18.14 43.20
CA GLY A 592 -21.50 -17.05 43.02
C GLY A 592 -21.25 -16.25 41.71
N ASN A 593 -21.87 -15.07 41.57
CA ASN A 593 -21.73 -14.05 40.50
C ASN A 593 -21.40 -14.54 39.06
N HIS A 594 -22.46 -14.88 38.32
CA HIS A 594 -22.51 -14.58 36.87
C HIS A 594 -23.21 -13.24 36.65
N GLN A 595 -22.69 -12.42 35.73
CA GLN A 595 -23.54 -11.58 34.87
C GLN A 595 -22.85 -11.23 33.55
N GLN A 596 -22.31 -12.25 32.87
CA GLN A 596 -21.85 -12.13 31.49
C GLN A 596 -23.09 -12.19 30.59
N ILE A 597 -23.44 -11.07 29.94
CA ILE A 597 -24.58 -10.99 29.04
C ILE A 597 -24.15 -11.53 27.68
N SER A 598 -24.26 -12.84 27.50
CA SER A 598 -24.18 -13.48 26.18
C SER A 598 -25.49 -13.22 25.43
N ILE A 599 -25.57 -12.13 24.67
CA ILE A 599 -26.58 -12.01 23.61
C ILE A 599 -26.26 -13.07 22.56
N SER A 600 -27.27 -13.82 22.17
CA SER A 600 -27.14 -14.87 21.17
C SER A 600 -26.79 -14.27 19.81
N SER A 601 -25.65 -14.69 19.24
CA SER A 601 -25.58 -14.84 17.79
C SER A 601 -26.70 -15.80 17.36
N ASP A 602 -27.39 -15.48 16.26
CA ASP A 602 -28.51 -16.29 15.77
C ASP A 602 -27.93 -17.56 15.10
N SER A 603 -27.60 -18.56 15.93
CA SER A 603 -26.88 -19.78 15.53
C SER A 603 -27.78 -20.77 14.79
N LYS A 604 -28.47 -20.29 13.74
CA LYS A 604 -29.22 -21.10 12.78
C LYS A 604 -28.38 -21.61 11.61
N ILE A 605 -27.11 -21.19 11.52
CA ILE A 605 -26.07 -21.97 10.86
C ILE A 605 -25.42 -22.85 11.93
N GLU A 606 -26.17 -23.85 12.44
CA GLU A 606 -25.54 -24.94 13.15
C GLU A 606 -24.58 -25.66 12.20
N LYS A 607 -23.36 -25.95 12.67
CA LYS A 607 -22.38 -26.73 11.92
C LYS A 607 -22.84 -28.18 11.81
N ASN A 608 -23.78 -28.44 10.91
CA ASN A 608 -24.14 -29.79 10.44
C ASN A 608 -23.03 -30.36 9.53
N LEU A 609 -21.81 -30.41 10.08
CA LEU A 609 -20.75 -31.30 9.66
C LEU A 609 -21.17 -32.73 10.01
N ARG A 610 -22.15 -33.25 9.26
CA ARG A 610 -22.24 -34.69 9.06
C ARG A 610 -21.03 -35.07 8.23
N ASN A 611 -19.98 -35.52 8.91
CA ASN A 611 -18.95 -36.32 8.27
C ASN A 611 -19.65 -37.60 7.81
N TYR A 612 -20.09 -37.63 6.56
CA TYR A 612 -20.53 -38.85 5.91
C TYR A 612 -19.29 -39.74 5.71
N ASP A 613 -19.43 -41.04 5.96
CA ASP A 613 -18.37 -41.98 5.61
C ASP A 613 -18.13 -41.92 4.08
N ASN A 614 -16.86 -41.97 3.68
CA ASN A 614 -16.41 -41.91 2.29
C ASN A 614 -16.76 -40.59 1.53
N GLU A 615 -16.45 -39.42 2.10
CA GLU A 615 -16.47 -38.17 1.33
C GLU A 615 -15.25 -37.99 0.40
N ILE A 616 -15.48 -37.38 -0.76
CA ILE A 616 -14.46 -37.02 -1.77
C ILE A 616 -14.66 -35.55 -2.15
N ILE A 617 -13.57 -34.79 -2.22
CA ILE A 617 -13.57 -33.41 -2.74
C ILE A 617 -12.74 -33.35 -4.03
N TYR A 618 -13.32 -32.82 -5.10
CA TYR A 618 -12.68 -32.60 -6.40
C TYR A 618 -12.73 -31.10 -6.78
N PRO A 619 -11.64 -30.48 -7.26
CA PRO A 619 -10.27 -31.01 -7.32
C PRO A 619 -9.72 -31.36 -5.92
N PRO A 620 -8.68 -32.20 -5.82
CA PRO A 620 -7.96 -32.45 -4.57
C PRO A 620 -7.11 -31.25 -4.14
N GLU A 621 -6.60 -31.24 -2.90
CA GLU A 621 -5.80 -30.11 -2.37
C GLU A 621 -4.38 -30.02 -2.96
N ASP A 622 -3.84 -31.15 -3.42
CA ASP A 622 -2.45 -31.30 -3.87
C ASP A 622 -2.18 -30.77 -5.31
N GLY A 623 -3.23 -30.31 -6.01
CA GLY A 623 -3.14 -29.85 -7.39
C GLY A 623 -2.90 -30.96 -8.42
N SER A 624 -3.12 -32.24 -8.06
CA SER A 624 -2.90 -33.39 -8.94
C SER A 624 -3.90 -33.52 -10.09
N SER A 625 -4.99 -32.74 -10.10
CA SER A 625 -5.98 -32.73 -11.18
C SER A 625 -6.25 -31.33 -11.74
N ASN A 626 -6.77 -31.28 -12.96
CA ASN A 626 -7.19 -30.03 -13.59
C ASN A 626 -8.43 -29.45 -12.89
N PRO A 627 -8.55 -28.11 -12.79
CA PRO A 627 -9.79 -27.47 -12.34
C PRO A 627 -10.99 -27.88 -13.19
N ILE A 628 -12.18 -27.85 -12.60
CA ILE A 628 -13.43 -28.16 -13.30
C ILE A 628 -13.64 -27.15 -14.44
N GLN A 629 -13.91 -27.65 -15.65
CA GLN A 629 -14.27 -26.81 -16.79
C GLN A 629 -15.76 -26.45 -16.72
N ILE A 630 -16.09 -25.20 -17.02
CA ILE A 630 -17.45 -24.63 -16.90
C ILE A 630 -17.76 -23.85 -18.18
N ASN A 631 -18.93 -24.11 -18.76
CA ASN A 631 -19.49 -23.42 -19.91
C ASN A 631 -20.75 -22.65 -19.49
N GLY A 632 -20.85 -21.38 -19.88
CA GLY A 632 -21.94 -20.47 -19.52
C GLY A 632 -21.50 -19.37 -18.54
N GLU A 633 -22.21 -18.24 -18.57
CA GLU A 633 -21.97 -17.06 -17.74
C GLU A 633 -22.47 -17.28 -16.29
N ILE A 634 -21.88 -16.60 -15.32
CA ILE A 634 -22.16 -16.80 -13.87
C ILE A 634 -23.63 -16.53 -13.50
N GLU A 635 -24.28 -15.58 -14.18
CA GLU A 635 -25.71 -15.22 -14.01
C GLU A 635 -26.68 -16.14 -14.79
N SER A 636 -26.15 -17.11 -15.54
CA SER A 636 -26.91 -18.01 -16.42
C SER A 636 -26.96 -19.45 -15.87
N GLU A 637 -27.71 -20.34 -16.52
CA GLU A 637 -27.57 -21.77 -16.28
C GLU A 637 -26.29 -22.29 -16.93
N GLN A 638 -25.38 -22.77 -16.11
CA GLN A 638 -24.05 -23.22 -16.48
C GLN A 638 -23.97 -24.74 -16.48
N THR A 639 -23.20 -25.29 -17.40
CA THR A 639 -22.81 -26.71 -17.40
C THR A 639 -21.33 -26.82 -17.02
N ALA A 640 -20.98 -27.80 -16.20
CA ALA A 640 -19.59 -28.05 -15.84
C ALA A 640 -19.28 -29.54 -15.90
N SER A 641 -18.01 -29.89 -16.14
CA SER A 641 -17.61 -31.29 -16.31
C SER A 641 -16.18 -31.56 -15.86
N PHE A 642 -15.96 -32.74 -15.30
CA PHE A 642 -14.67 -33.22 -14.82
C PHE A 642 -14.59 -34.75 -14.89
N GLY A 643 -13.38 -35.30 -14.85
CA GLY A 643 -13.15 -36.75 -14.95
C GLY A 643 -12.33 -37.28 -13.77
N MET A 644 -12.65 -38.50 -13.33
CA MET A 644 -11.88 -39.23 -12.31
C MET A 644 -11.49 -40.61 -12.86
N ASN A 645 -10.22 -41.00 -12.64
CA ASN A 645 -9.66 -42.26 -13.17
C ASN A 645 -9.90 -43.48 -12.27
N GLU A 646 -10.41 -43.27 -11.06
CA GLU A 646 -10.76 -44.35 -10.13
C GLU A 646 -12.28 -44.44 -10.00
N TYR A 647 -12.84 -45.59 -10.39
CA TYR A 647 -14.27 -45.89 -10.29
C TYR A 647 -14.64 -46.76 -9.08
N LYS A 648 -13.65 -47.39 -8.42
CA LYS A 648 -13.85 -48.47 -7.43
C LYS A 648 -14.51 -48.02 -6.12
N TRP A 649 -14.54 -46.72 -5.84
CA TRP A 649 -15.23 -46.15 -4.68
C TRP A 649 -16.75 -45.97 -4.91
N LEU A 650 -17.20 -45.94 -6.18
CA LEU A 650 -18.58 -45.68 -6.56
C LEU A 650 -19.41 -46.98 -6.60
N ASN A 651 -19.87 -47.44 -5.43
CA ASN A 651 -20.70 -48.66 -5.31
C ASN A 651 -22.19 -48.40 -5.60
N TYR A 652 -22.49 -47.90 -6.82
CA TYR A 652 -23.82 -47.48 -7.26
C TYR A 652 -24.90 -48.59 -7.25
N LYS A 653 -24.50 -49.88 -7.11
CA LYS A 653 -25.40 -51.04 -7.00
C LYS A 653 -25.86 -51.34 -5.56
N MET A 654 -25.36 -50.59 -4.58
CA MET A 654 -25.73 -50.73 -3.17
C MET A 654 -25.97 -49.38 -2.47
N LYS A 655 -25.39 -48.30 -2.99
CA LYS A 655 -25.35 -46.96 -2.38
C LYS A 655 -25.98 -45.92 -3.29
N GLU A 656 -26.76 -45.01 -2.71
CA GLU A 656 -27.07 -43.71 -3.31
C GLU A 656 -26.00 -42.70 -2.90
N TYR A 657 -25.55 -41.85 -3.85
CA TYR A 657 -24.53 -40.83 -3.61
C TYR A 657 -25.14 -39.42 -3.68
N GLY A 658 -24.71 -38.55 -2.78
CA GLY A 658 -25.03 -37.13 -2.76
C GLY A 658 -23.87 -36.30 -3.31
N ILE A 659 -24.21 -35.17 -3.92
CA ILE A 659 -23.25 -34.22 -4.49
C ILE A 659 -23.69 -32.78 -4.22
N VAL A 660 -22.70 -31.94 -3.92
CA VAL A 660 -22.82 -30.51 -3.58
C VAL A 660 -21.60 -29.75 -4.12
N ILE A 661 -21.76 -28.45 -4.37
CA ILE A 661 -20.70 -27.59 -4.94
C ILE A 661 -20.29 -26.47 -3.99
N SER A 662 -19.11 -25.91 -4.21
CA SER A 662 -18.59 -24.76 -3.47
C SER A 662 -17.62 -23.94 -4.32
N ASN A 663 -17.71 -22.61 -4.30
CA ASN A 663 -16.71 -21.73 -4.92
C ASN A 663 -15.61 -21.29 -3.93
N ASP A 664 -15.75 -21.60 -2.63
CA ASP A 664 -14.84 -21.18 -1.57
C ASP A 664 -14.14 -22.35 -0.85
N ARG A 665 -14.57 -23.59 -1.12
CA ARG A 665 -14.20 -24.87 -0.48
C ARG A 665 -14.64 -25.00 0.99
N ASN A 666 -15.27 -23.98 1.56
CA ASN A 666 -15.75 -23.93 2.94
C ASN A 666 -17.24 -24.31 3.04
N ILE A 667 -18.10 -23.59 2.32
CA ILE A 667 -19.56 -23.81 2.32
C ILE A 667 -19.92 -24.55 1.04
N TYR A 668 -20.52 -25.72 1.22
CA TYR A 668 -21.03 -26.55 0.13
C TYR A 668 -22.55 -26.45 0.05
N THR A 669 -23.07 -26.24 -1.15
CA THR A 669 -24.49 -26.03 -1.45
C THR A 669 -25.02 -27.06 -2.46
N GLY A 670 -26.28 -27.45 -2.27
CA GLY A 670 -27.02 -28.34 -3.16
C GLY A 670 -28.05 -27.57 -3.97
N LYS A 671 -29.32 -27.97 -3.85
CA LYS A 671 -30.45 -27.29 -4.48
C LYS A 671 -30.75 -25.93 -3.84
N ASP A 672 -31.46 -25.06 -4.57
CA ASP A 672 -31.83 -23.73 -4.10
C ASP A 672 -32.88 -23.79 -2.98
N VAL A 673 -32.50 -23.25 -1.82
CA VAL A 673 -33.28 -23.18 -0.57
C VAL A 673 -34.58 -22.39 -0.74
N LEU A 674 -34.65 -21.46 -1.71
CA LEU A 674 -35.84 -20.63 -1.95
C LEU A 674 -37.05 -21.41 -2.52
N THR A 675 -36.93 -22.72 -2.77
CA THR A 675 -37.99 -23.54 -3.41
C THR A 675 -38.48 -24.73 -2.58
N THR A 676 -37.97 -24.93 -1.36
CA THR A 676 -38.31 -26.07 -0.49
C THR A 676 -38.76 -25.60 0.89
N GLU A 677 -39.92 -26.09 1.37
CA GLU A 677 -40.53 -25.63 2.63
C GLU A 677 -39.76 -26.06 3.90
N ASP A 678 -38.81 -27.00 3.78
CA ASP A 678 -37.91 -27.44 4.86
C ASP A 678 -36.50 -26.85 4.69
N ASN A 679 -35.96 -26.24 5.76
CA ASN A 679 -34.67 -25.52 5.75
C ASN A 679 -33.45 -26.47 5.91
N GLU A 680 -33.24 -27.39 4.97
CA GLU A 680 -31.97 -28.11 4.81
C GLU A 680 -31.37 -27.84 3.41
N TYR A 681 -30.03 -27.71 3.32
CA TYR A 681 -29.34 -27.65 2.03
C TYR A 681 -29.35 -29.04 1.38
N ILE A 682 -30.45 -29.40 0.71
CA ILE A 682 -30.64 -30.74 0.14
C ILE A 682 -29.58 -30.98 -0.95
N ALA A 683 -28.65 -31.90 -0.68
CA ALA A 683 -27.68 -32.39 -1.65
C ALA A 683 -28.38 -32.97 -2.88
N VAL A 684 -27.81 -32.74 -4.06
CA VAL A 684 -28.34 -33.32 -5.29
C VAL A 684 -28.02 -34.82 -5.28
N LEU A 685 -28.99 -35.64 -5.68
CA LEU A 685 -28.75 -37.07 -5.91
C LEU A 685 -27.89 -37.21 -7.16
N LEU A 686 -26.76 -37.91 -7.06
CA LEU A 686 -25.92 -38.22 -8.20
C LEU A 686 -26.60 -39.31 -9.04
N GLU A 687 -27.08 -38.94 -10.21
CA GLU A 687 -27.62 -39.88 -11.20
C GLU A 687 -26.47 -40.65 -11.87
N VAL A 688 -26.62 -41.96 -12.03
CA VAL A 688 -25.57 -42.84 -12.56
C VAL A 688 -26.03 -43.41 -13.89
N ILE A 689 -25.36 -42.99 -14.96
CA ILE A 689 -25.57 -43.45 -16.33
C ILE A 689 -24.52 -44.50 -16.65
N ILE A 690 -24.93 -45.61 -17.26
CA ILE A 690 -24.03 -46.68 -17.68
C ILE A 690 -23.88 -46.60 -19.20
N GLU A 691 -22.64 -46.54 -19.67
CA GLU A 691 -22.33 -46.88 -21.07
C GLU A 691 -22.08 -48.39 -21.13
N GLU A 692 -23.04 -49.11 -21.73
CA GLU A 692 -22.85 -50.45 -22.25
C GLU A 692 -22.67 -50.31 -23.77
N ASP A 693 -21.57 -50.83 -24.32
CA ASP A 693 -21.38 -50.87 -25.78
C ASP A 693 -22.34 -51.92 -26.38
N ASP A 694 -23.47 -51.47 -26.92
CA ASP A 694 -24.33 -52.30 -27.77
C ASP A 694 -23.52 -52.74 -29.01
N GLY A 695 -23.13 -54.01 -29.03
CA GLY A 695 -22.35 -54.59 -30.11
C GLY A 695 -23.22 -54.86 -31.34
N ASP A 696 -23.28 -53.90 -32.26
CA ASP A 696 -23.91 -54.05 -33.59
C ASP A 696 -23.21 -55.15 -34.41
N ASP A 697 -23.76 -56.36 -34.35
CA ASP A 697 -23.37 -57.51 -35.17
C ASP A 697 -24.57 -57.99 -36.01
N GLU A 698 -24.91 -57.25 -37.07
CA GLU A 698 -25.66 -57.82 -38.18
C GLU A 698 -25.29 -57.20 -39.54
N SER A 699 -24.53 -57.97 -40.34
CA SER A 699 -24.20 -57.61 -41.73
C SER A 699 -25.13 -58.31 -42.72
N GLN A 700 -25.94 -57.55 -43.48
CA GLN A 700 -26.54 -58.01 -44.73
C GLN A 700 -26.45 -56.95 -45.84
N ILE A 701 -26.63 -57.38 -47.09
CA ILE A 701 -26.26 -56.67 -48.31
C ILE A 701 -27.44 -56.64 -49.30
N ASP A 702 -27.47 -55.55 -50.08
CA ASP A 702 -28.03 -55.37 -51.43
C ASP A 702 -29.43 -54.75 -51.68
N ASP A 703 -29.40 -53.93 -52.76
CA ASP A 703 -30.43 -53.57 -53.75
C ASP A 703 -31.85 -53.13 -53.29
N SER A 704 -32.46 -52.03 -53.74
CA SER A 704 -32.22 -51.12 -54.87
C SER A 704 -33.46 -50.21 -55.02
N GLN A 705 -33.30 -49.01 -55.61
CA GLN A 705 -34.37 -48.23 -56.32
C GLN A 705 -35.58 -47.73 -55.46
N LYS A 706 -36.29 -46.63 -55.78
CA LYS A 706 -36.13 -45.46 -56.68
C LYS A 706 -37.27 -44.46 -56.35
N GLU A 707 -37.07 -43.17 -56.66
CA GLU A 707 -38.13 -42.20 -57.02
C GLU A 707 -39.17 -41.86 -55.90
N ASP A 708 -39.74 -40.66 -55.73
CA ASP A 708 -39.70 -39.40 -56.51
C ASP A 708 -39.80 -38.16 -55.58
N ASP A 709 -39.18 -37.05 -56.00
CA ASP A 709 -39.48 -35.64 -55.64
C ASP A 709 -40.65 -35.18 -56.56
N PRO A 710 -41.45 -34.07 -56.37
CA PRO A 710 -41.06 -32.78 -55.77
C PRO A 710 -42.24 -32.00 -55.11
N GLN A 711 -42.35 -30.66 -54.93
CA GLN A 711 -41.57 -29.42 -55.21
C GLN A 711 -42.20 -28.21 -54.44
N LYS A 712 -41.46 -27.08 -54.33
CA LYS A 712 -41.96 -25.65 -54.28
C LYS A 712 -42.75 -25.15 -53.06
N GLU A 713 -42.78 -23.84 -52.72
CA GLU A 713 -42.12 -22.58 -53.19
C GLU A 713 -42.05 -21.62 -51.96
N ASP A 714 -41.35 -20.47 -51.88
CA ASP A 714 -40.70 -19.56 -52.85
C ASP A 714 -39.52 -18.79 -52.15
N ASP A 715 -38.77 -17.94 -52.88
CA ASP A 715 -37.63 -17.09 -52.41
C ASP A 715 -38.03 -15.58 -52.32
N PRO A 716 -37.19 -14.61 -51.85
CA PRO A 716 -36.10 -14.04 -52.68
C PRO A 716 -34.84 -13.48 -51.94
N GLN A 717 -33.67 -14.00 -52.33
CA GLN A 717 -32.34 -13.37 -52.55
C GLN A 717 -31.96 -11.97 -52.00
N LYS A 718 -30.70 -11.83 -51.52
CA LYS A 718 -29.54 -11.13 -52.18
C LYS A 718 -28.26 -11.18 -51.32
N GLU A 719 -27.14 -11.72 -51.83
CA GLU A 719 -25.94 -11.04 -52.39
C GLU A 719 -24.98 -10.42 -51.33
N ASP A 720 -23.64 -10.50 -51.39
CA ASP A 720 -22.71 -10.79 -52.53
C ASP A 720 -21.53 -11.75 -52.18
N ASP A 721 -20.82 -12.18 -53.24
CA ASP A 721 -19.67 -13.13 -53.34
C ASP A 721 -18.28 -12.39 -53.30
N PRO A 722 -17.08 -12.92 -53.71
CA PRO A 722 -16.71 -14.24 -54.28
C PRO A 722 -15.45 -14.99 -53.72
N GLU A 723 -15.47 -16.31 -53.91
CA GLU A 723 -14.48 -17.29 -54.47
C GLU A 723 -12.92 -17.17 -54.36
N LYS A 724 -12.29 -18.31 -54.71
CA LYS A 724 -10.84 -18.67 -54.77
C LYS A 724 -10.36 -18.59 -56.26
N GLU A 725 -9.28 -19.16 -56.81
CA GLU A 725 -8.26 -20.16 -56.42
C GLU A 725 -6.95 -19.99 -57.27
N ASP A 726 -6.20 -21.08 -57.55
CA ASP A 726 -5.02 -21.25 -58.45
C ASP A 726 -3.58 -20.93 -57.95
N ASP A 727 -2.98 -21.88 -57.21
CA ASP A 727 -1.87 -22.83 -57.60
C ASP A 727 -0.73 -22.39 -58.60
N PRO A 728 0.42 -23.11 -58.79
CA PRO A 728 0.85 -24.41 -58.22
C PRO A 728 2.38 -24.60 -57.90
N GLU A 729 2.77 -25.83 -57.48
CA GLU A 729 4.13 -26.48 -57.52
C GLU A 729 5.26 -25.85 -56.65
N LYS A 730 6.32 -26.52 -56.13
CA LYS A 730 6.83 -27.92 -55.92
C LYS A 730 7.89 -27.81 -54.78
N GLU A 731 8.54 -28.80 -54.15
CA GLU A 731 8.91 -30.20 -54.48
C GLU A 731 9.20 -31.01 -53.17
N GLU A 732 9.79 -32.21 -53.29
CA GLU A 732 10.09 -33.27 -52.27
C GLU A 732 11.02 -32.85 -51.08
N GLU A 733 11.27 -33.61 -49.98
CA GLU A 733 11.42 -35.08 -49.79
C GLU A 733 11.13 -35.54 -48.31
N GLN A 734 11.64 -36.71 -47.85
CA GLN A 734 11.05 -37.58 -46.80
C GLN A 734 11.78 -37.69 -45.41
N GLU A 735 11.03 -38.15 -44.38
CA GLU A 735 11.39 -39.10 -43.25
C GLU A 735 12.63 -38.82 -42.32
N GLU A 736 12.76 -39.28 -41.05
CA GLU A 736 11.97 -40.18 -40.17
C GLU A 736 12.21 -39.90 -38.64
N GLN A 737 11.26 -40.35 -37.78
CA GLN A 737 11.31 -40.75 -36.35
C GLN A 737 12.15 -40.07 -35.21
N GLU A 738 11.44 -39.76 -34.10
CA GLU A 738 11.76 -40.00 -32.66
C GLU A 738 13.13 -39.59 -32.01
N LYS A 739 13.14 -38.60 -31.07
CA LYS A 739 12.90 -38.78 -29.60
C LYS A 739 13.21 -37.50 -28.75
N LYS A 740 12.72 -37.51 -27.50
CA LYS A 740 12.82 -36.53 -26.40
C LYS A 740 14.18 -35.78 -26.26
N GLU A 741 14.15 -34.45 -26.04
CA GLU A 741 14.27 -33.85 -24.69
C GLU A 741 13.97 -32.32 -24.67
N LYS A 742 14.15 -31.66 -23.51
CA LYS A 742 13.70 -30.28 -23.22
C LYS A 742 14.61 -29.22 -23.87
N GLY A 743 14.01 -28.17 -24.46
CA GLY A 743 14.70 -26.94 -24.84
C GLY A 743 13.74 -25.78 -25.07
N ILE A 744 13.97 -24.63 -24.41
CA ILE A 744 13.20 -23.40 -24.61
C ILE A 744 13.81 -22.63 -25.78
N THR A 745 13.03 -22.37 -26.83
CA THR A 745 13.50 -21.66 -28.04
C THR A 745 13.38 -20.14 -27.91
N VAL A 746 14.40 -19.44 -28.43
CA VAL A 746 14.67 -18.01 -28.21
C VAL A 746 13.74 -17.05 -29.03
N GLY A 747 12.71 -17.58 -29.69
CA GLY A 747 11.90 -16.85 -30.67
C GLY A 747 11.12 -15.64 -30.15
N ILE A 748 10.71 -15.65 -28.87
CA ILE A 748 9.82 -14.61 -28.30
C ILE A 748 10.53 -13.25 -28.12
N ILE A 749 11.84 -13.26 -27.86
CA ILE A 749 12.60 -12.04 -27.55
C ILE A 749 12.72 -11.11 -28.77
N VAL A 750 12.79 -11.66 -29.98
CA VAL A 750 12.94 -10.88 -31.23
C VAL A 750 11.65 -10.11 -31.56
N GLY A 751 10.47 -10.70 -31.33
CA GLY A 751 9.18 -10.03 -31.59
C GLY A 751 8.98 -8.77 -30.73
N ILE A 752 9.34 -8.86 -29.44
CA ILE A 752 9.21 -7.73 -28.49
C ILE A 752 10.15 -6.59 -28.87
N ALA A 753 11.39 -6.89 -29.28
CA ALA A 753 12.38 -5.88 -29.69
C ALA A 753 11.94 -5.09 -30.94
N VAL A 754 11.34 -5.74 -31.93
CA VAL A 754 10.83 -5.07 -33.15
C VAL A 754 9.62 -4.19 -32.84
N GLY A 755 8.70 -4.66 -31.97
CA GLY A 755 7.54 -3.86 -31.53
C GLY A 755 7.95 -2.57 -30.81
N ALA A 756 8.93 -2.66 -29.89
CA ALA A 756 9.44 -1.48 -29.18
C ALA A 756 10.08 -0.44 -30.12
N LEU A 757 10.85 -0.89 -31.12
CA LEU A 757 11.47 0.00 -32.12
C LEU A 757 10.43 0.75 -32.97
N ALA A 758 9.32 0.10 -33.35
CA ALA A 758 8.23 0.74 -34.08
C ALA A 758 7.55 1.86 -33.26
N ILE A 759 7.32 1.62 -31.96
CA ILE A 759 6.72 2.61 -31.04
C ILE A 759 7.65 3.81 -30.86
N VAL A 760 8.95 3.59 -30.65
CA VAL A 760 9.94 4.68 -30.55
C VAL A 760 10.02 5.52 -31.84
N ALA A 761 9.98 4.87 -33.01
CA ALA A 761 9.95 5.58 -34.29
C ALA A 761 8.68 6.46 -34.44
N ALA A 762 7.50 5.96 -34.04
CA ALA A 762 6.26 6.74 -34.07
C ALA A 762 6.32 7.96 -33.13
N ILE A 763 6.85 7.79 -31.91
CA ILE A 763 7.03 8.89 -30.95
C ILE A 763 7.98 9.97 -31.50
N ILE A 764 9.09 9.58 -32.13
CA ILE A 764 10.03 10.52 -32.78
C ILE A 764 9.35 11.31 -33.91
N ILE A 765 8.53 10.66 -34.74
CA ILE A 765 7.77 11.33 -35.81
C ILE A 765 6.76 12.33 -35.24
N ILE A 766 6.06 11.98 -34.15
CA ILE A 766 5.12 12.88 -33.46
C ILE A 766 5.85 14.11 -32.88
N ILE A 767 7.01 13.90 -32.24
CA ILE A 767 7.82 15.00 -31.69
C ILE A 767 8.32 15.93 -32.80
N ILE A 768 8.81 15.39 -33.92
CA ILE A 768 9.24 16.19 -35.09
C ILE A 768 8.06 16.97 -35.69
N GLY A 769 6.88 16.35 -35.78
CA GLY A 769 5.64 17.00 -36.22
C GLY A 769 5.25 18.18 -35.32
N ALA A 770 5.23 17.96 -34.00
CA ALA A 770 4.94 19.01 -33.02
C ALA A 770 5.96 20.17 -33.10
N PHE A 771 7.25 19.86 -33.25
CA PHE A 771 8.31 20.87 -33.35
C PHE A 771 8.27 21.66 -34.68
N ALA A 772 7.76 21.05 -35.75
CA ALA A 772 7.52 21.72 -37.03
C ALA A 772 6.25 22.61 -37.01
N ILE A 773 5.22 22.21 -36.24
CA ILE A 773 4.01 23.02 -36.00
C ILE A 773 4.35 24.21 -35.09
N SER A 774 5.17 24.02 -34.06
CA SER A 774 5.64 25.06 -33.14
C SER A 774 6.61 26.10 -33.76
N LYS A 775 6.86 26.03 -35.08
CA LYS A 775 7.73 26.96 -35.83
C LYS A 775 7.07 27.58 -37.06
N LYS A 776 5.73 27.66 -37.05
CA LYS A 776 4.91 28.47 -37.96
C LYS A 776 4.08 29.47 -37.18
#